data_AF-A0A0Q6G4D3-F1
#
_entry.id   AF-A0A0Q6G4D3-F1
#
_cell.length_a   1.000
_cell.length_b   1.000
_cell.length_c   1.000
_cell.angle_alpha   90.00
_cell.angle_beta   90.00
_cell.angle_gamma   90.00
#
_symmetry.space_group_name_H-M   'P 1'
#
loop_
_entity.id
_entity.type
_entity.pdbx_description
1 polymer ?
#
loop_
_entity_poly.entity_id
_entity_poly.type
_entity_poly.pdbx_seq_one_letter_code
_entity_poly.pdbx_strand_id
1 'polypeptide(L)'
;MAAHEASPPDIWGGSRPSSAQTGLLIASALTSETFAPSLAPRSAVDQGLVTGLSVASHYLVAVAAQDALSGLAERLVGSTFLVGSPWLPEQHRTRVLEISVDLLAVPVGTSLALLVPAAPRERTVRALARFAACRVALSGAAGASLDLGHAGAVHLDRTLGLSGTFARVPLSIPLGAGVAYVVERNRSHQQLPTPDLESVSSNTRLVSVLVAGGVVVGLSGFAAAEGLLTRRLGDALHQVLPGTTGFWRVVARGASLGAVSTAGVALWDRAMQRIETATLTDEARIAGLDPTTVTTSTVSGSGRSLVPWDTLGREGRRHVLSRVPTRPAAAGGTVDAREDVGAPPRPFVDALVGPATDSPDFSIETVMGRPAVAEPVQVYVGLDSAPTPRDRVDLALAEMERLGAFDRSLLVLVSPTGTGYVNYVALAAVQYLALGDVATVTMQYSKRPSPLSLGKVSVAREQNRRLWMRIVARLREMPEHRRPRVVVFGESLGALTSQDVFVDWGTIGPAALGIERALWVGTPRTSRWMTEVTTPDRLEVDPDTVVVVNDYPQLEELGPERRARLRYVLVSHDNDGVTRLAPDVAFSRPDWLSPEARTPRPAPVSSDVPVSPRGTPPWARWRPVTTFFQTLVDMKNAQAPGPYRAWAHDYRPDLVRFVSAVYDLPADPEVLRRLDHVLEAREELRETLIAHAEERRRAAEERSPTTVAP
;
A
#
# COMPACT_ATOMS: atom_id res chain seq x y z
N MET A 1 64.73 22.77 -42.73
CA MET A 1 63.51 23.43 -42.20
C MET A 1 62.45 22.36 -42.02
N ALA A 2 62.38 21.77 -40.83
CA ALA A 2 61.28 20.88 -40.47
C ALA A 2 60.04 21.74 -40.26
N ALA A 3 59.00 21.53 -41.07
CA ALA A 3 57.70 22.12 -40.81
C ALA A 3 57.18 21.49 -39.51
N HIS A 4 57.04 22.30 -38.46
CA HIS A 4 56.24 21.94 -37.31
C HIS A 4 54.79 21.83 -37.82
N GLU A 5 54.34 20.61 -38.15
CA GLU A 5 52.92 20.32 -38.23
C GLU A 5 52.34 20.65 -36.86
N ALA A 6 51.64 21.78 -36.77
CA ALA A 6 50.87 22.11 -35.60
C ALA A 6 49.82 21.01 -35.43
N SER A 7 49.97 20.19 -34.39
CA SER A 7 48.94 19.25 -33.97
C SER A 7 47.60 19.99 -33.94
N PRO A 8 46.53 19.45 -34.56
CA PRO A 8 45.25 20.11 -34.55
C PRO A 8 44.85 20.41 -33.10
N PRO A 9 44.32 21.61 -32.81
CA PRO A 9 44.01 22.01 -31.45
C PRO A 9 43.09 20.96 -30.82
N ASP A 10 43.48 20.45 -29.65
CA ASP A 10 42.66 19.51 -28.89
C ASP A 10 41.33 20.20 -28.56
N ILE A 11 40.31 19.90 -29.36
CA ILE A 11 38.97 20.46 -29.19
C ILE A 11 38.30 19.96 -27.91
N TRP A 12 38.86 18.93 -27.28
CA TRP A 12 38.27 18.16 -26.20
C TRP A 12 38.87 18.49 -24.83
N GLY A 13 40.16 18.86 -24.75
CA GLY A 13 40.84 19.70 -23.75
C GLY A 13 40.67 19.43 -22.23
N GLY A 14 39.91 18.41 -21.81
CA GLY A 14 39.50 18.19 -20.42
C GLY A 14 39.15 16.74 -20.11
N SER A 15 38.96 16.45 -18.82
CA SER A 15 38.57 15.12 -18.34
C SER A 15 37.17 14.74 -18.79
N ARG A 16 37.00 13.47 -19.16
CA ARG A 16 35.74 12.93 -19.69
C ARG A 16 34.61 13.05 -18.65
N PRO A 17 33.36 13.33 -19.09
CA PRO A 17 32.20 13.21 -18.21
C PRO A 17 32.12 11.79 -17.66
N SER A 18 32.10 11.66 -16.34
CA SER A 18 31.90 10.38 -15.68
C SER A 18 30.45 9.92 -15.81
N SER A 19 30.21 8.61 -15.74
CA SER A 19 28.86 8.05 -15.65
C SER A 19 28.05 8.62 -14.48
N ALA A 20 28.72 8.99 -13.39
CA ALA A 20 28.12 9.71 -12.26
C ALA A 20 27.57 11.09 -12.67
N GLN A 21 28.25 11.83 -13.55
CA GLN A 21 27.76 13.12 -14.06
C GLN A 21 26.53 12.94 -14.95
N THR A 22 26.50 11.92 -15.81
CA THR A 22 25.31 11.54 -16.59
C THR A 22 24.13 11.19 -15.67
N GLY A 23 24.41 10.40 -14.64
CA GLY A 23 23.45 10.08 -13.58
C GLY A 23 22.87 11.32 -12.90
N LEU A 24 23.74 12.24 -12.47
CA LEU A 24 23.34 13.48 -11.80
C LEU A 24 22.49 14.37 -12.72
N LEU A 25 22.79 14.44 -14.01
CA LEU A 25 21.99 15.18 -14.98
C LEU A 25 20.57 14.61 -15.05
N ILE A 26 20.44 13.30 -15.28
CA ILE A 26 19.13 12.64 -15.40
C ILE A 26 18.33 12.76 -14.10
N ALA A 27 18.97 12.50 -12.97
CA ALA A 27 18.34 12.57 -11.66
C ALA A 27 17.86 14.01 -11.34
N SER A 28 18.67 15.01 -11.68
CA SER A 28 18.31 16.44 -11.53
C SER A 28 17.15 16.83 -12.47
N ALA A 29 17.18 16.37 -13.73
CA ALA A 29 16.12 16.60 -14.72
C ALA A 29 14.76 16.04 -14.29
N LEU A 30 14.76 14.89 -13.61
CA LEU A 30 13.53 14.19 -13.19
C LEU A 30 13.08 14.57 -11.77
N THR A 31 13.80 15.46 -11.08
CA THR A 31 13.47 15.85 -9.71
C THR A 31 12.12 16.58 -9.63
N SER A 32 11.81 17.47 -10.58
CA SER A 32 10.53 18.22 -10.61
C SER A 32 9.31 17.31 -10.70
N GLU A 33 9.46 16.16 -11.38
CA GLU A 33 8.39 15.20 -11.56
C GLU A 33 7.92 14.55 -10.25
N THR A 34 8.81 14.45 -9.25
CA THR A 34 8.51 13.85 -7.94
C THR A 34 7.52 14.69 -7.12
N PHE A 35 7.44 15.99 -7.40
CA PHE A 35 6.52 16.94 -6.76
C PHE A 35 5.12 16.92 -7.38
N ALA A 36 4.90 16.18 -8.48
CA ALA A 36 3.56 16.00 -9.03
C ALA A 36 2.63 15.38 -7.97
N PRO A 37 1.42 15.90 -7.74
CA PRO A 37 0.47 15.31 -6.80
C PRO A 37 0.07 13.89 -7.23
N SER A 38 -0.23 13.05 -6.25
CA SER A 38 -0.61 11.64 -6.40
C SER A 38 -2.05 11.41 -5.89
N LEU A 39 -2.34 10.27 -5.25
CA LEU A 39 -3.69 9.94 -4.77
C LEU A 39 -4.01 10.61 -3.42
N ALA A 40 -3.01 10.82 -2.56
CA ALA A 40 -3.18 11.38 -1.22
C ALA A 40 -2.35 12.65 -0.99
N PRO A 41 -2.76 13.54 -0.08
CA PRO A 41 -1.91 14.63 0.38
C PRO A 41 -0.64 14.06 1.05
N ARG A 42 0.47 14.79 0.94
CA ARG A 42 1.78 14.38 1.46
C ARG A 42 2.34 15.44 2.40
N SER A 43 2.87 15.01 3.53
CA SER A 43 3.68 15.87 4.41
C SER A 43 5.00 16.25 3.73
N ALA A 44 5.70 17.27 4.25
CA ALA A 44 7.04 17.63 3.76
C ALA A 44 8.05 16.47 3.89
N VAL A 45 7.93 15.65 4.95
CA VAL A 45 8.75 14.46 5.15
C VAL A 45 8.46 13.41 4.08
N ASP A 46 7.19 13.16 3.79
CA ASP A 46 6.77 12.22 2.74
C ASP A 46 7.24 12.66 1.36
N GLN A 47 7.13 13.96 1.06
CA GLN A 47 7.68 14.51 -0.18
C GLN A 47 9.19 14.31 -0.26
N GLY A 48 9.91 14.55 0.84
CA GLY A 48 11.35 14.29 0.93
C GLY A 48 11.71 12.83 0.65
N LEU A 49 10.95 11.88 1.20
CA LEU A 49 11.14 10.44 0.97
C LEU A 49 10.91 10.05 -0.50
N VAL A 50 9.78 10.47 -1.09
CA VAL A 50 9.49 10.20 -2.52
C VAL A 50 10.58 10.77 -3.41
N THR A 51 10.99 12.01 -3.14
CA THR A 51 11.99 12.70 -3.95
C THR A 51 13.34 12.01 -3.83
N GLY A 52 13.82 11.76 -2.60
CA GLY A 52 15.12 11.13 -2.35
C GLY A 52 15.22 9.72 -2.95
N LEU A 53 14.23 8.86 -2.69
CA LEU A 53 14.23 7.48 -3.20
C LEU A 53 14.09 7.42 -4.72
N SER A 54 13.22 8.27 -5.31
CA SER A 54 13.07 8.32 -6.76
C SER A 54 14.35 8.81 -7.43
N VAL A 55 14.89 9.95 -6.99
CA VAL A 55 16.07 10.57 -7.60
C VAL A 55 17.31 9.66 -7.45
N ALA A 56 17.50 9.02 -6.30
CA ALA A 56 18.57 8.03 -6.11
C ALA A 56 18.43 6.82 -7.04
N SER A 57 17.22 6.30 -7.22
CA SER A 57 16.96 5.19 -8.14
C SER A 57 17.20 5.59 -9.59
N HIS A 58 16.79 6.80 -9.98
CA HIS A 58 17.06 7.38 -11.29
C HIS A 58 18.56 7.52 -11.56
N TYR A 59 19.29 8.06 -10.60
CA TYR A 59 20.74 8.17 -10.65
C TYR A 59 21.38 6.80 -10.88
N LEU A 60 21.10 5.80 -10.03
CA LEU A 60 21.73 4.48 -10.11
C LEU A 60 21.45 3.77 -11.43
N VAL A 61 20.22 3.85 -11.93
CA VAL A 61 19.85 3.24 -13.23
C VAL A 61 20.57 3.95 -14.38
N ALA A 62 20.62 5.28 -14.37
CA ALA A 62 21.30 6.06 -15.40
C ALA A 62 22.82 5.79 -15.43
N VAL A 63 23.42 5.69 -14.24
CA VAL A 63 24.83 5.40 -13.99
C VAL A 63 25.21 4.00 -14.50
N ALA A 64 24.38 3.00 -14.21
CA ALA A 64 24.56 1.65 -14.74
C ALA A 64 24.43 1.58 -16.27
N ALA A 65 23.43 2.26 -16.84
CA ALA A 65 23.25 2.32 -18.28
C ALA A 65 24.42 3.04 -18.98
N GLN A 66 24.92 4.15 -18.43
CA GLN A 66 26.05 4.87 -19.00
C GLN A 66 27.34 4.06 -18.94
N ASP A 67 27.60 3.34 -17.84
CA ASP A 67 28.77 2.44 -17.77
C ASP A 67 28.73 1.34 -18.85
N ALA A 68 27.54 0.82 -19.15
CA ALA A 68 27.38 -0.18 -20.21
C ALA A 68 27.69 0.43 -21.60
N LEU A 69 27.26 1.67 -21.85
CA LEU A 69 27.56 2.41 -23.08
C LEU A 69 29.05 2.73 -23.19
N SER A 70 29.66 3.28 -22.15
CA SER A 70 31.11 3.56 -22.12
C SER A 70 31.94 2.29 -22.29
N GLY A 71 31.57 1.19 -21.61
CA GLY A 71 32.26 -0.09 -21.77
C GLY A 71 32.12 -0.69 -23.18
N LEU A 72 31.01 -0.43 -23.87
CA LEU A 72 30.85 -0.79 -25.29
C LEU A 72 31.77 0.08 -26.17
N ALA A 73 31.83 1.38 -25.94
CA ALA A 73 32.71 2.29 -26.66
C ALA A 73 34.19 1.89 -26.50
N GLU A 74 34.63 1.58 -25.28
CA GLU A 74 35.99 1.10 -25.00
C GLU A 74 36.34 -0.19 -25.75
N ARG A 75 35.41 -1.15 -25.81
CA ARG A 75 35.61 -2.39 -26.60
C ARG A 75 35.70 -2.10 -28.10
N LEU A 76 34.95 -1.13 -28.60
CA LEU A 76 35.00 -0.72 -30.00
C LEU A 76 36.30 -0.02 -30.35
N VAL A 77 36.92 0.74 -29.42
CA VAL A 77 38.24 1.37 -29.63
C VAL A 77 39.30 0.33 -30.03
N GLY A 78 39.28 -0.84 -29.38
CA GLY A 78 40.21 -1.94 -29.66
C GLY A 78 39.80 -2.86 -30.80
N SER A 79 38.70 -2.55 -31.52
CA SER A 79 38.22 -3.39 -32.62
C SER A 79 39.10 -3.22 -33.87
N THR A 80 39.31 -4.33 -34.59
CA THR A 80 40.14 -4.38 -35.81
C THR A 80 39.70 -3.38 -36.89
N PHE A 81 38.43 -2.94 -36.88
CA PHE A 81 37.87 -1.97 -37.82
C PHE A 81 38.46 -0.55 -37.66
N LEU A 82 38.93 -0.18 -36.47
CA LEU A 82 39.38 1.20 -36.18
C LEU A 82 40.89 1.33 -36.02
N VAL A 83 41.59 0.20 -35.92
CA VAL A 83 43.05 0.14 -35.87
C VAL A 83 43.60 0.59 -37.23
N GLY A 84 44.32 1.72 -37.26
CA GLY A 84 44.94 2.26 -38.47
C GLY A 84 44.06 3.22 -39.30
N SER A 85 42.88 3.62 -38.82
CA SER A 85 42.01 4.55 -39.54
C SER A 85 42.62 5.97 -39.64
N PRO A 86 42.91 6.50 -40.85
CA PRO A 86 43.57 7.79 -41.04
C PRO A 86 42.67 9.00 -40.74
N TRP A 87 41.35 8.81 -40.77
CA TRP A 87 40.36 9.86 -40.54
C TRP A 87 40.02 10.07 -39.05
N LEU A 88 40.52 9.21 -38.15
CA LEU A 88 40.23 9.27 -36.72
C LEU A 88 41.53 9.10 -35.89
N PRO A 89 42.20 10.22 -35.55
CA PRO A 89 43.45 10.20 -34.77
C PRO A 89 43.30 9.44 -33.46
N GLU A 90 44.33 8.69 -33.05
CA GLU A 90 44.28 7.86 -31.83
C GLU A 90 43.93 8.66 -30.58
N GLN A 91 44.44 9.89 -30.49
CA GLN A 91 44.18 10.83 -29.41
C GLN A 91 42.69 11.20 -29.22
N HIS A 92 41.88 11.11 -30.27
CA HIS A 92 40.44 11.45 -30.22
C HIS A 92 39.53 10.22 -30.36
N ARG A 93 40.08 9.05 -30.69
CA ARG A 93 39.34 7.85 -31.07
C ARG A 93 38.35 7.41 -29.99
N THR A 94 38.78 7.38 -28.73
CA THR A 94 37.90 6.98 -27.61
C THR A 94 36.75 7.95 -27.40
N ARG A 95 37.00 9.26 -27.42
CA ARG A 95 35.97 10.26 -27.13
C ARG A 95 34.95 10.37 -28.26
N VAL A 96 35.40 10.29 -29.52
CA VAL A 96 34.49 10.28 -30.67
C VAL A 96 33.61 9.03 -30.65
N LEU A 97 34.18 7.86 -30.29
CA LEU A 97 33.39 6.63 -30.14
C LEU A 97 32.39 6.68 -29.00
N GLU A 98 32.78 7.22 -27.84
CA GLU A 98 31.87 7.41 -26.70
C GLU A 98 30.67 8.27 -27.12
N ILE A 99 30.91 9.45 -27.69
CA ILE A 99 29.85 10.34 -28.20
C ILE A 99 29.01 9.64 -29.27
N SER A 100 29.64 8.87 -30.17
CA SER A 100 28.94 8.15 -31.23
C SER A 100 28.05 7.04 -30.67
N VAL A 101 28.54 6.27 -29.69
CA VAL A 101 27.76 5.22 -29.01
C VAL A 101 26.59 5.85 -28.25
N ASP A 102 26.82 6.95 -27.55
CA ASP A 102 25.78 7.69 -26.83
C ASP A 102 24.71 8.24 -27.78
N LEU A 103 25.11 8.82 -28.91
CA LEU A 103 24.18 9.29 -29.94
C LEU A 103 23.41 8.14 -30.60
N LEU A 104 24.05 7.00 -30.85
CA LEU A 104 23.42 5.80 -31.42
C LEU A 104 22.49 5.10 -30.43
N ALA A 105 22.76 5.20 -29.13
CA ALA A 105 21.90 4.65 -28.08
C ALA A 105 20.50 5.26 -28.11
N VAL A 106 20.34 6.51 -28.56
CA VAL A 106 19.06 7.20 -28.67
C VAL A 106 18.12 6.52 -29.68
N PRO A 107 18.44 6.44 -31.00
CA PRO A 107 17.56 5.79 -31.96
C PRO A 107 17.45 4.27 -31.72
N VAL A 108 18.52 3.59 -31.27
CA VAL A 108 18.47 2.15 -30.99
C VAL A 108 17.55 1.85 -29.80
N GLY A 109 17.75 2.53 -28.67
CA GLY A 109 16.92 2.36 -27.47
C GLY A 109 15.46 2.75 -27.72
N THR A 110 15.23 3.84 -28.45
CA THR A 110 13.87 4.26 -28.82
C THR A 110 13.20 3.22 -29.72
N SER A 111 13.91 2.71 -30.74
CA SER A 111 13.38 1.68 -31.65
C SER A 111 13.05 0.38 -30.90
N LEU A 112 13.94 -0.08 -30.01
CA LEU A 112 13.69 -1.25 -29.18
C LEU A 112 12.48 -1.06 -28.26
N ALA A 113 12.31 0.13 -27.67
CA ALA A 113 11.15 0.44 -26.84
C ALA A 113 9.83 0.43 -27.67
N LEU A 114 9.87 0.90 -28.91
CA LEU A 114 8.73 0.91 -29.83
C LEU A 114 8.38 -0.50 -30.35
N LEU A 115 9.37 -1.36 -30.57
CA LEU A 115 9.18 -2.77 -30.97
C LEU A 115 8.56 -3.62 -29.85
N VAL A 116 8.57 -3.13 -28.61
CA VAL A 116 8.01 -3.79 -27.43
C VAL A 116 6.86 -2.95 -26.86
N PRO A 117 5.76 -2.74 -27.62
CA PRO A 117 4.69 -1.85 -27.19
C PRO A 117 4.07 -2.32 -25.88
N ALA A 118 3.64 -1.37 -25.06
CA ALA A 118 2.91 -1.64 -23.83
C ALA A 118 1.61 -2.39 -24.16
N ALA A 119 1.37 -3.47 -23.44
CA ALA A 119 0.12 -4.22 -23.51
C ALA A 119 -0.51 -4.22 -22.11
N PRO A 120 -1.85 -4.16 -22.02
CA PRO A 120 -2.54 -4.38 -20.75
C PRO A 120 -2.08 -5.73 -20.16
N ARG A 121 -1.67 -5.72 -18.88
CA ARG A 121 -1.26 -6.93 -18.15
C ARG A 121 -0.10 -7.71 -18.79
N GLU A 122 0.88 -7.00 -19.37
CA GLU A 122 2.06 -7.65 -19.97
C GLU A 122 2.96 -8.37 -18.94
N ARG A 123 3.77 -9.33 -19.42
CA ARG A 123 4.78 -10.01 -18.59
C ARG A 123 5.84 -9.01 -18.11
N THR A 124 6.26 -9.10 -16.85
CA THR A 124 7.27 -8.22 -16.24
C THR A 124 8.55 -8.09 -17.06
N VAL A 125 9.01 -9.19 -17.68
CA VAL A 125 10.21 -9.19 -18.53
C VAL A 125 10.07 -8.25 -19.73
N ARG A 126 8.88 -8.18 -20.34
CA ARG A 126 8.60 -7.31 -21.49
C ARG A 126 8.63 -5.84 -21.09
N ALA A 127 8.00 -5.51 -19.96
CA ALA A 127 8.04 -4.18 -19.38
C ALA A 127 9.46 -3.75 -19.00
N LEU A 128 10.22 -4.66 -18.39
CA LEU A 128 11.61 -4.41 -18.01
C LEU A 128 12.51 -4.18 -19.24
N ALA A 129 12.31 -4.94 -20.32
CA ALA A 129 13.03 -4.75 -21.57
C ALA A 129 12.75 -3.36 -22.18
N ARG A 130 11.48 -2.94 -22.23
CA ARG A 130 11.10 -1.59 -22.69
C ARG A 130 11.67 -0.52 -21.78
N PHE A 131 11.59 -0.70 -20.46
CA PHE A 131 12.18 0.22 -19.48
C PHE A 131 13.69 0.37 -19.69
N ALA A 132 14.42 -0.75 -19.83
CA ALA A 132 15.85 -0.75 -20.09
C ALA A 132 16.20 -0.03 -21.41
N ALA A 133 15.43 -0.27 -22.48
CA ALA A 133 15.62 0.39 -23.76
C ALA A 133 15.42 1.91 -23.67
N CYS A 134 14.37 2.37 -23.00
CA CYS A 134 14.16 3.79 -22.73
C CYS A 134 15.29 4.40 -21.88
N ARG A 135 15.80 3.65 -20.89
CA ARG A 135 16.90 4.11 -20.03
C ARG A 135 18.23 4.22 -20.77
N VAL A 136 18.52 3.30 -21.68
CA VAL A 136 19.69 3.37 -22.58
C VAL A 136 19.60 4.60 -23.48
N ALA A 137 18.44 4.86 -24.09
CA ALA A 137 18.25 6.05 -24.92
C ALA A 137 18.42 7.35 -24.11
N LEU A 138 17.84 7.42 -22.91
CA LEU A 138 17.95 8.59 -22.03
C LEU A 138 19.40 8.82 -21.55
N SER A 139 20.11 7.76 -21.15
CA SER A 139 21.52 7.84 -20.76
C SER A 139 22.40 8.30 -21.92
N GLY A 140 22.24 7.74 -23.11
CA GLY A 140 22.99 8.17 -24.29
C GLY A 140 22.73 9.64 -24.64
N ALA A 141 21.47 10.10 -24.61
CA ALA A 141 21.14 11.51 -24.83
C ALA A 141 21.80 12.43 -23.79
N ALA A 142 21.79 12.04 -22.51
CA ALA A 142 22.40 12.79 -21.42
C ALA A 142 23.94 12.80 -21.50
N GLY A 143 24.56 11.68 -21.82
CA GLY A 143 26.00 11.54 -22.03
C GLY A 143 26.49 12.41 -23.18
N ALA A 144 25.87 12.28 -24.36
CA ALA A 144 26.16 13.12 -25.51
C ALA A 144 25.97 14.63 -25.20
N SER A 145 24.91 14.99 -24.46
CA SER A 145 24.66 16.39 -24.08
C SER A 145 25.76 16.94 -23.16
N LEU A 146 26.28 16.13 -22.22
CA LEU A 146 27.39 16.52 -21.35
C LEU A 146 28.69 16.69 -22.12
N ASP A 147 29.00 15.76 -23.01
CA ASP A 147 30.22 15.85 -23.82
C ASP A 147 30.21 17.04 -24.77
N LEU A 148 29.08 17.27 -25.45
CA LEU A 148 28.89 18.44 -26.33
C LEU A 148 28.92 19.74 -25.52
N GLY A 149 28.26 19.78 -24.37
CA GLY A 149 28.27 20.93 -23.47
C GLY A 149 29.69 21.27 -22.97
N HIS A 150 30.47 20.24 -22.62
CA HIS A 150 31.86 20.43 -22.20
C HIS A 150 32.74 20.92 -23.36
N ALA A 151 32.60 20.33 -24.54
CA ALA A 151 33.31 20.80 -25.73
C ALA A 151 32.97 22.26 -26.07
N GLY A 152 31.69 22.64 -25.96
CA GLY A 152 31.24 24.02 -26.10
C GLY A 152 31.84 24.96 -25.06
N ALA A 153 31.91 24.54 -23.79
CA ALA A 153 32.54 25.31 -22.72
C ALA A 153 34.04 25.53 -22.96
N VAL A 154 34.77 24.50 -23.39
CA VAL A 154 36.20 24.61 -23.74
C VAL A 154 36.40 25.48 -24.99
N HIS A 155 35.46 25.46 -25.94
CA HIS A 155 35.48 26.35 -27.10
C HIS A 155 35.23 27.81 -26.70
N LEU A 156 34.29 28.07 -25.79
CA LEU A 156 34.02 29.39 -25.21
C LEU A 156 35.20 29.93 -24.42
N ASP A 157 35.82 29.13 -23.56
CA ASP A 157 37.02 29.52 -22.82
C ASP A 157 38.14 29.95 -23.78
N ARG A 158 38.32 29.21 -24.90
CA ARG A 158 39.30 29.55 -25.92
C ARG A 158 38.96 30.84 -26.68
N THR A 159 37.72 31.01 -27.12
CA THR A 159 37.31 32.20 -27.88
C THR A 159 37.33 33.48 -27.03
N LEU A 160 37.07 33.36 -25.73
CA LEU A 160 37.09 34.48 -24.79
C LEU A 160 38.43 34.69 -24.09
N GLY A 161 39.45 33.87 -24.37
CA GLY A 161 40.77 33.95 -23.74
C GLY A 161 40.77 33.64 -22.23
N LEU A 162 39.77 32.89 -21.75
CA LEU A 162 39.62 32.51 -20.35
C LEU A 162 40.41 31.23 -20.05
N SER A 163 41.02 31.16 -18.87
CA SER A 163 41.83 30.01 -18.45
C SER A 163 40.99 28.83 -17.94
N GLY A 164 40.02 28.37 -18.74
CA GLY A 164 39.20 27.21 -18.37
C GLY A 164 38.14 27.52 -17.31
N THR A 165 37.58 28.74 -17.31
CA THR A 165 36.58 29.17 -16.31
C THR A 165 35.26 28.43 -16.51
N PHE A 166 34.81 28.32 -17.76
CA PHE A 166 33.56 27.63 -18.10
C PHE A 166 33.73 26.11 -18.06
N ALA A 167 34.86 25.58 -18.52
CA ALA A 167 35.15 24.15 -18.52
C ALA A 167 35.24 23.54 -17.10
N ARG A 168 35.50 24.35 -16.07
CA ARG A 168 35.52 23.92 -14.66
C ARG A 168 34.14 23.78 -14.02
N VAL A 169 33.08 24.31 -14.64
CA VAL A 169 31.72 24.24 -14.10
C VAL A 169 31.15 22.82 -14.32
N PRO A 170 30.69 22.12 -13.26
CA PRO A 170 30.04 20.83 -13.42
C PRO A 170 28.67 21.00 -14.07
N LEU A 171 28.59 20.78 -15.39
CA LEU A 171 27.38 21.02 -16.19
C LEU A 171 26.21 20.08 -15.90
N SER A 172 26.42 18.96 -15.19
CA SER A 172 25.37 17.95 -14.93
C SER A 172 24.14 18.52 -14.22
N ILE A 173 24.34 19.21 -13.10
CA ILE A 173 23.24 19.77 -12.31
C ILE A 173 22.57 20.95 -13.02
N PRO A 174 23.30 21.97 -13.55
CA PRO A 174 22.68 23.07 -14.27
C PRO A 174 21.89 22.64 -15.51
N LEU A 175 22.42 21.71 -16.33
CA LEU A 175 21.71 21.19 -17.49
C LEU A 175 20.46 20.42 -17.07
N GLY A 176 20.58 19.55 -16.06
CA GLY A 176 19.44 18.82 -15.52
C GLY A 176 18.36 19.76 -14.97
N ALA A 177 18.74 20.78 -14.21
CA ALA A 177 17.82 21.80 -13.68
C ALA A 177 17.14 22.60 -14.81
N GLY A 178 17.86 22.91 -15.89
CA GLY A 178 17.30 23.53 -17.08
C GLY A 178 16.23 22.66 -17.75
N VAL A 179 16.48 21.36 -17.89
CA VAL A 179 15.48 20.40 -18.40
C VAL A 179 14.26 20.33 -17.46
N ALA A 180 14.50 20.22 -16.15
CA ALA A 180 13.43 20.18 -15.15
C ALA A 180 12.55 21.44 -15.21
N TYR A 181 13.15 22.61 -15.41
CA TYR A 181 12.45 23.88 -15.58
C TYR A 181 11.58 23.90 -16.84
N VAL A 182 12.09 23.42 -17.98
CA VAL A 182 11.32 23.33 -19.23
C VAL A 182 10.14 22.36 -19.10
N VAL A 183 10.37 21.19 -18.50
CA VAL A 183 9.32 20.20 -18.22
C VAL A 183 8.23 20.79 -17.32
N GLU A 184 8.62 21.48 -16.25
CA GLU A 184 7.69 22.12 -15.32
C GLU A 184 6.89 23.26 -15.98
N ARG A 185 7.56 24.08 -16.78
CA ARG A 185 6.91 25.17 -17.52
C ARG A 185 5.83 24.61 -18.46
N ASN A 186 6.14 23.55 -19.20
CA ASN A 186 5.16 22.87 -20.06
C ASN A 186 4.00 22.26 -19.28
N ARG A 187 4.24 21.82 -18.02
CA ARG A 187 3.20 21.29 -17.14
C ARG A 187 2.25 22.38 -16.63
N SER A 188 2.78 23.54 -16.23
CA SER A 188 1.99 24.65 -15.65
C SER A 188 0.90 25.21 -16.57
N HIS A 189 0.99 24.93 -17.88
CA HIS A 189 -0.04 25.27 -18.87
C HIS A 189 -1.25 24.33 -18.87
N GLN A 190 -1.20 23.19 -18.17
CA GLN A 190 -2.35 22.31 -17.96
C GLN A 190 -3.10 22.79 -16.71
N GLN A 191 -4.19 23.53 -16.91
CA GLN A 191 -5.05 24.04 -15.83
C GLN A 191 -5.44 22.91 -14.87
N LEU A 192 -5.04 23.00 -13.60
CA LEU A 192 -5.54 22.16 -12.52
C LEU A 192 -6.93 22.69 -12.12
N PRO A 193 -8.02 21.93 -12.29
CA PRO A 193 -9.34 22.37 -11.86
C PRO A 193 -9.51 22.04 -10.37
N THR A 194 -9.38 23.06 -9.49
CA THR A 194 -10.20 23.35 -8.28
C THR A 194 -9.41 24.14 -7.19
N PRO A 195 -10.08 24.97 -6.37
CA PRO A 195 -9.49 25.73 -5.25
C PRO A 195 -9.04 24.86 -4.06
N ASP A 196 -9.58 23.64 -3.89
CA ASP A 196 -9.26 22.78 -2.74
C ASP A 196 -7.79 22.30 -2.71
N LEU A 197 -7.08 22.45 -3.83
CA LEU A 197 -5.67 22.08 -3.97
C LEU A 197 -4.68 23.06 -3.34
N GLU A 198 -5.08 24.27 -2.93
CA GLU A 198 -4.22 25.12 -2.08
C GLU A 198 -3.90 24.41 -0.75
N SER A 199 -4.77 23.52 -0.28
CA SER A 199 -4.53 22.66 0.90
C SER A 199 -3.64 21.44 0.61
N VAL A 200 -3.62 20.95 -0.65
CA VAL A 200 -2.89 19.74 -1.07
C VAL A 200 -1.44 20.04 -1.48
N SER A 201 -1.14 21.27 -1.88
CA SER A 201 0.24 21.77 -2.04
C SER A 201 0.56 22.87 -1.03
N SER A 202 0.48 22.58 0.25
CA SER A 202 0.85 23.53 1.32
C SER A 202 2.34 23.90 1.35
N ASN A 203 3.17 23.35 0.45
CA ASN A 203 4.56 23.77 0.33
C ASN A 203 4.64 25.04 -0.52
N THR A 204 4.78 26.18 0.17
CA THR A 204 5.23 27.46 -0.40
C THR A 204 6.35 27.21 -1.40
N ARG A 205 6.38 27.91 -2.54
CA ARG A 205 7.42 27.76 -3.59
C ARG A 205 8.86 27.74 -3.00
N LEU A 206 9.05 28.47 -1.91
CA LEU A 206 10.29 28.54 -1.13
C LEU A 206 10.68 27.20 -0.48
N VAL A 207 9.73 26.46 0.11
CA VAL A 207 9.94 25.11 0.65
C VAL A 207 10.30 24.14 -0.48
N SER A 208 9.65 24.24 -1.64
CA SER A 208 9.97 23.39 -2.79
C SER A 208 11.39 23.65 -3.32
N VAL A 209 11.84 24.91 -3.36
CA VAL A 209 13.23 25.26 -3.72
C VAL A 209 14.23 24.76 -2.67
N LEU A 210 13.94 24.89 -1.38
CA LEU A 210 14.81 24.38 -0.31
C LEU A 210 14.91 22.85 -0.34
N VAL A 211 13.80 22.15 -0.53
CA VAL A 211 13.78 20.68 -0.68
C VAL A 211 14.56 20.27 -1.93
N ALA A 212 14.35 20.95 -3.07
CA ALA A 212 15.09 20.66 -4.29
C ALA A 212 16.60 20.91 -4.11
N GLY A 213 17.01 22.01 -3.48
CA GLY A 213 18.41 22.32 -3.16
C GLY A 213 19.02 21.28 -2.22
N GLY A 214 18.32 20.91 -1.15
CA GLY A 214 18.74 19.85 -0.22
C GLY A 214 18.87 18.49 -0.89
N VAL A 215 17.95 18.15 -1.80
CA VAL A 215 18.00 16.92 -2.61
C VAL A 215 19.22 16.92 -3.53
N VAL A 216 19.51 18.04 -4.22
CA VAL A 216 20.69 18.15 -5.09
C VAL A 216 21.99 17.99 -4.31
N VAL A 217 22.12 18.63 -3.15
CA VAL A 217 23.28 18.50 -2.26
C VAL A 217 23.39 17.06 -1.75
N GLY A 218 22.30 16.49 -1.24
CA GLY A 218 22.24 15.12 -0.75
C GLY A 218 22.57 14.09 -1.83
N LEU A 219 22.05 14.28 -3.04
CA LEU A 219 22.32 13.43 -4.20
C LEU A 219 23.79 13.54 -4.64
N SER A 220 24.36 14.73 -4.62
CA SER A 220 25.78 14.92 -4.95
C SER A 220 26.68 14.20 -3.92
N GLY A 221 26.34 14.30 -2.64
CA GLY A 221 27.01 13.55 -1.57
C GLY A 221 26.84 12.04 -1.74
N PHE A 222 25.64 11.57 -2.06
CA PHE A 222 25.35 10.17 -2.35
C PHE A 222 26.15 9.67 -3.55
N ALA A 223 26.16 10.40 -4.66
CA ALA A 223 26.90 10.07 -5.88
C ALA A 223 28.42 9.97 -5.62
N ALA A 224 28.97 10.87 -4.79
CA ALA A 224 30.37 10.82 -4.39
C ALA A 224 30.68 9.58 -3.54
N ALA A 225 29.85 9.28 -2.55
CA ALA A 225 30.00 8.11 -1.67
C ALA A 225 29.85 6.79 -2.45
N GLU A 226 28.85 6.70 -3.32
CA GLU A 226 28.58 5.56 -4.19
C GLU A 226 29.73 5.32 -5.17
N GLY A 227 30.21 6.38 -5.81
CA GLY A 227 31.34 6.30 -6.74
C GLY A 227 32.63 5.83 -6.05
N LEU A 228 32.87 6.25 -4.80
CA LEU A 228 34.01 5.78 -4.02
C LEU A 228 33.87 4.29 -3.66
N LEU A 229 32.68 3.89 -3.20
CA LEU A 229 32.38 2.53 -2.81
C LEU A 229 32.54 1.55 -3.98
N THR A 230 31.96 1.87 -5.13
CA THR A 230 31.98 1.00 -6.33
C THR A 230 33.36 0.88 -6.94
N ARG A 231 34.17 1.94 -6.93
CA ARG A 231 35.57 1.86 -7.37
C ARG A 231 36.36 0.91 -6.47
N ARG A 232 36.30 1.10 -5.15
CA ARG A 232 37.02 0.23 -4.19
C ARG A 232 36.60 -1.23 -4.29
N LEU A 233 35.29 -1.50 -4.37
CA LEU A 233 34.77 -2.86 -4.54
C LEU A 233 35.17 -3.47 -5.88
N GLY A 234 35.04 -2.71 -6.96
CA GLY A 234 35.42 -3.18 -8.30
C GLY A 234 36.90 -3.52 -8.40
N ASP A 235 37.77 -2.68 -7.83
CA ASP A 235 39.21 -2.90 -7.82
C ASP A 235 39.58 -4.11 -6.93
N ALA A 236 38.97 -4.24 -5.74
CA ALA A 236 39.19 -5.37 -4.84
C ALA A 236 38.69 -6.71 -5.42
N LEU A 237 37.51 -6.73 -6.04
CA LEU A 237 36.95 -7.94 -6.65
C LEU A 237 37.77 -8.39 -7.87
N HIS A 238 38.25 -7.44 -8.67
CA HIS A 238 39.12 -7.75 -9.81
C HIS A 238 40.45 -8.40 -9.38
N GLN A 239 40.99 -8.04 -8.21
CA GLN A 239 42.22 -8.65 -7.69
C GLN A 239 42.05 -10.13 -7.32
N VAL A 240 40.82 -10.57 -7.03
CA VAL A 240 40.55 -11.92 -6.48
C VAL A 240 39.77 -12.79 -7.47
N LEU A 241 38.94 -12.20 -8.33
CA LEU A 241 38.06 -12.89 -9.25
C LEU A 241 38.33 -12.52 -10.71
N PRO A 242 38.21 -13.49 -11.65
CA PRO A 242 38.36 -13.22 -13.07
C PRO A 242 37.30 -12.25 -13.58
N GLY A 243 37.67 -11.37 -14.51
CA GLY A 243 36.80 -10.34 -15.09
C GLY A 243 37.52 -9.00 -15.18
N THR A 244 36.93 -8.00 -15.85
CA THR A 244 37.51 -6.65 -15.90
C THR A 244 37.05 -5.81 -14.71
N THR A 245 37.82 -4.80 -14.33
CA THR A 245 37.41 -3.81 -13.31
C THR A 245 36.08 -3.15 -13.66
N GLY A 246 35.83 -2.91 -14.95
CA GLY A 246 34.55 -2.37 -15.45
C GLY A 246 33.37 -3.30 -15.19
N PHE A 247 33.53 -4.60 -15.43
CA PHE A 247 32.48 -5.60 -15.12
C PHE A 247 32.12 -5.60 -13.63
N TRP A 248 33.12 -5.66 -12.76
CA TRP A 248 32.88 -5.70 -11.31
C TRP A 248 32.31 -4.39 -10.76
N ARG A 249 32.59 -3.24 -11.39
CA ARG A 249 31.92 -1.96 -11.06
C ARG A 249 30.43 -1.99 -11.39
N VAL A 250 30.03 -2.55 -12.53
CA VAL A 250 28.61 -2.72 -12.89
C VAL A 250 27.90 -3.62 -11.88
N VAL A 251 28.54 -4.73 -11.49
CA VAL A 251 28.00 -5.64 -10.46
C VAL A 251 27.86 -4.91 -9.11
N ALA A 252 28.88 -4.15 -8.68
CA ALA A 252 28.83 -3.37 -7.44
C ALA A 252 27.71 -2.32 -7.46
N ARG A 253 27.44 -1.68 -8.61
CA ARG A 253 26.32 -0.74 -8.79
C ARG A 253 24.95 -1.43 -8.70
N GLY A 254 24.84 -2.62 -9.27
CA GLY A 254 23.65 -3.47 -9.10
C GLY A 254 23.41 -3.80 -7.63
N ALA A 255 24.47 -4.12 -6.88
CA ALA A 255 24.40 -4.35 -5.44
C ALA A 255 24.00 -3.07 -4.68
N SER A 256 24.55 -1.90 -5.01
CA SER A 256 24.14 -0.61 -4.43
C SER A 256 22.66 -0.30 -4.66
N LEU A 257 22.14 -0.55 -5.87
CA LEU A 257 20.71 -0.39 -6.17
C LEU A 257 19.84 -1.35 -5.37
N GLY A 258 20.27 -2.61 -5.23
CA GLY A 258 19.63 -3.57 -4.34
C GLY A 258 19.64 -3.11 -2.88
N ALA A 259 20.76 -2.56 -2.42
CA ALA A 259 20.92 -2.06 -1.06
C ALA A 259 20.06 -0.81 -0.78
N VAL A 260 19.99 0.16 -1.70
CA VAL A 260 19.11 1.34 -1.57
C VAL A 260 17.64 0.92 -1.56
N SER A 261 17.25 -0.01 -2.44
CA SER A 261 15.89 -0.55 -2.46
C SER A 261 15.56 -1.26 -1.16
N THR A 262 16.49 -2.09 -0.66
CA THR A 262 16.34 -2.81 0.61
C THR A 262 16.32 -1.87 1.81
N ALA A 263 17.16 -0.83 1.81
CA ALA A 263 17.17 0.19 2.85
C ALA A 263 15.86 0.99 2.85
N GLY A 264 15.29 1.29 1.69
CA GLY A 264 13.96 1.89 1.57
C GLY A 264 12.88 1.00 2.19
N VAL A 265 12.90 -0.31 1.91
CA VAL A 265 12.00 -1.30 2.51
C VAL A 265 12.24 -1.45 4.02
N ALA A 266 13.48 -1.39 4.49
CA ALA A 266 13.81 -1.49 5.91
C ALA A 266 13.45 -0.22 6.70
N LEU A 267 13.61 0.96 6.08
CA LEU A 267 13.15 2.23 6.65
C LEU A 267 11.63 2.25 6.75
N TRP A 268 10.95 1.71 5.74
CA TRP A 268 9.52 1.45 5.75
C TRP A 268 9.11 0.51 6.89
N ASP A 269 9.80 -0.63 7.04
CA ASP A 269 9.55 -1.59 8.11
C ASP A 269 9.68 -0.94 9.49
N ARG A 270 10.75 -0.15 9.71
CA ARG A 270 10.92 0.62 10.95
C ARG A 270 9.87 1.70 11.14
N ALA A 271 9.46 2.41 10.09
CA ALA A 271 8.42 3.42 10.17
C ALA A 271 7.07 2.80 10.58
N MET A 272 6.73 1.64 10.01
CA MET A 272 5.54 0.88 10.39
C MET A 272 5.62 0.35 11.83
N GLN A 273 6.78 -0.17 12.25
CA GLN A 273 7.00 -0.63 13.63
C GLN A 273 6.90 0.50 14.66
N ARG A 274 7.29 1.74 14.32
CA ARG A 274 7.12 2.90 15.22
C ARG A 274 5.65 3.29 15.42
N ILE A 275 4.82 3.14 14.40
CA ILE A 275 3.37 3.32 14.51
C ILE A 275 2.78 2.23 15.42
N GLU A 276 3.31 0.99 15.35
CA GLU A 276 2.92 -0.12 16.23
C GLU A 276 3.30 0.10 17.70
N THR A 277 4.43 0.75 17.98
CA THR A 277 4.87 1.01 19.36
C THR A 277 4.00 2.04 20.09
N ALA A 278 3.26 2.87 19.36
CA ALA A 278 2.34 3.85 19.93
C ALA A 278 1.03 3.22 20.45
N THR A 279 0.73 1.95 20.13
CA THR A 279 -0.56 1.29 20.45
C THR A 279 -0.45 0.22 21.56
N LEU A 280 0.62 0.22 22.36
CA LEU A 280 0.88 -0.81 23.38
C LEU A 280 0.14 -0.61 24.72
N THR A 281 -0.61 0.49 24.87
CA THR A 281 -1.26 0.85 26.15
C THR A 281 -2.66 0.30 26.35
N ASP A 282 -3.40 0.07 25.26
CA ASP A 282 -4.72 -0.58 25.33
C ASP A 282 -4.61 -2.04 25.75
N GLU A 283 -3.48 -2.69 25.43
CA GLU A 283 -3.24 -4.10 25.70
C GLU A 283 -3.17 -4.40 27.20
N ALA A 284 -2.48 -3.55 27.98
CA ALA A 284 -2.34 -3.74 29.43
C ALA A 284 -3.67 -3.55 30.17
N ARG A 285 -4.56 -2.68 29.69
CA ARG A 285 -5.87 -2.43 30.32
C ARG A 285 -6.86 -3.53 30.03
N ILE A 286 -7.00 -3.89 28.76
CA ILE A 286 -7.94 -4.94 28.35
C ILE A 286 -7.49 -6.29 28.95
N ALA A 287 -6.19 -6.51 29.14
CA ALA A 287 -5.67 -7.68 29.85
C ALA A 287 -6.08 -7.76 31.33
N GLY A 288 -6.27 -6.62 32.01
CA GLY A 288 -6.61 -6.57 33.43
C GLY A 288 -8.11 -6.67 33.75
N LEU A 289 -8.97 -6.76 32.74
CA LEU A 289 -10.42 -6.88 32.91
C LEU A 289 -10.81 -8.29 33.37
N ASP A 290 -11.75 -8.38 34.32
CA ASP A 290 -12.35 -9.66 34.70
C ASP A 290 -13.34 -10.09 33.60
N PRO A 291 -13.05 -11.18 32.85
CA PRO A 291 -13.90 -11.63 31.76
C PRO A 291 -15.33 -11.96 32.20
N THR A 292 -15.56 -12.34 33.47
CA THR A 292 -16.90 -12.68 33.97
C THR A 292 -17.85 -11.47 34.02
N THR A 293 -17.29 -10.26 34.07
CA THR A 293 -18.05 -9.00 34.16
C THR A 293 -18.24 -8.32 32.81
N VAL A 294 -17.31 -8.53 31.87
CA VAL A 294 -17.27 -7.81 30.58
C VAL A 294 -17.65 -8.67 29.38
N THR A 295 -17.82 -9.99 29.56
CA THR A 295 -18.20 -10.90 28.48
C THR A 295 -19.54 -11.57 28.74
N THR A 296 -20.13 -12.13 27.68
CA THR A 296 -21.36 -12.92 27.75
C THR A 296 -21.08 -14.37 27.40
N SER A 297 -22.03 -15.26 27.68
CA SER A 297 -21.88 -16.69 27.37
C SER A 297 -21.74 -16.99 25.87
N THR A 298 -22.02 -16.02 24.99
CA THR A 298 -21.98 -16.17 23.52
C THR A 298 -20.69 -15.69 22.86
N VAL A 299 -19.64 -15.36 23.63
CA VAL A 299 -18.34 -14.93 23.07
C VAL A 299 -17.17 -15.75 23.60
N SER A 300 -16.09 -15.84 22.81
CA SER A 300 -14.80 -16.40 23.25
C SER A 300 -14.19 -15.60 24.39
N GLY A 301 -13.40 -16.25 25.25
CA GLY A 301 -12.81 -15.61 26.43
C GLY A 301 -13.76 -15.41 27.61
N SER A 302 -15.04 -15.80 27.47
CA SER A 302 -15.97 -15.82 28.61
C SER A 302 -15.61 -16.87 29.65
N GLY A 303 -16.16 -16.77 30.87
CA GLY A 303 -15.83 -17.68 31.97
C GLY A 303 -16.08 -19.18 31.70
N ARG A 304 -16.87 -19.51 30.67
CA ARG A 304 -17.12 -20.89 30.20
C ARG A 304 -16.50 -21.19 28.83
N SER A 305 -15.70 -20.27 28.27
CA SER A 305 -15.04 -20.42 26.98
C SER A 305 -13.94 -21.47 27.01
N LEU A 306 -13.81 -22.21 25.92
CA LEU A 306 -12.66 -23.09 25.70
C LEU A 306 -11.40 -22.29 25.34
N VAL A 307 -11.57 -21.03 24.90
CA VAL A 307 -10.48 -20.11 24.58
C VAL A 307 -10.26 -19.20 25.80
N PRO A 308 -9.14 -19.33 26.54
CA PRO A 308 -8.89 -18.50 27.71
C PRO A 308 -8.76 -17.01 27.31
N TRP A 309 -9.36 -16.12 28.10
CA TRP A 309 -9.32 -14.67 27.92
C TRP A 309 -7.90 -14.12 27.66
N ASP A 310 -6.91 -14.68 28.36
CA ASP A 310 -5.53 -14.21 28.26
C ASP A 310 -4.83 -14.59 26.96
N THR A 311 -5.32 -15.62 26.28
CA THR A 311 -4.75 -16.10 25.04
C THR A 311 -5.31 -15.40 23.80
N LEU A 312 -6.39 -14.64 23.94
CA LEU A 312 -7.03 -13.90 22.84
C LEU A 312 -6.12 -12.80 22.24
N GLY A 313 -5.16 -12.32 23.02
CA GLY A 313 -4.36 -11.14 22.66
C GLY A 313 -5.20 -9.87 22.57
N ARG A 314 -4.58 -8.74 22.21
CA ARG A 314 -5.23 -7.43 22.18
C ARG A 314 -6.43 -7.38 21.23
N GLU A 315 -6.24 -7.76 19.96
CA GLU A 315 -7.30 -7.67 18.96
C GLU A 315 -8.42 -8.70 19.21
N GLY A 316 -8.11 -9.87 19.77
CA GLY A 316 -9.13 -10.85 20.15
C GLY A 316 -10.03 -10.35 21.27
N ARG A 317 -9.46 -9.71 22.29
CA ARG A 317 -10.25 -9.10 23.37
C ARG A 317 -11.08 -7.91 22.85
N ARG A 318 -10.53 -7.06 21.97
CA ARG A 318 -11.31 -6.00 21.30
C ARG A 318 -12.46 -6.56 20.46
N HIS A 319 -12.22 -7.64 19.72
CA HIS A 319 -13.23 -8.32 18.92
C HIS A 319 -14.42 -8.76 19.76
N VAL A 320 -14.19 -9.47 20.87
CA VAL A 320 -15.30 -9.98 21.71
C VAL A 320 -16.03 -8.87 22.48
N LEU A 321 -15.34 -7.77 22.81
CA LEU A 321 -15.96 -6.62 23.46
C LEU A 321 -16.75 -5.73 22.47
N SER A 322 -16.46 -5.80 21.18
CA SER A 322 -17.14 -5.00 20.14
C SER A 322 -18.58 -5.44 19.85
N ARG A 323 -19.05 -6.52 20.49
CA ARG A 323 -20.41 -7.04 20.34
C ARG A 323 -21.47 -5.96 20.56
N VAL A 324 -22.53 -6.02 19.77
CA VAL A 324 -23.72 -5.18 19.95
C VAL A 324 -24.57 -5.78 21.09
N PRO A 325 -24.91 -5.01 22.14
CA PRO A 325 -25.85 -5.45 23.17
C PRO A 325 -27.23 -5.73 22.57
N THR A 326 -27.95 -6.72 23.05
CA THR A 326 -29.28 -7.08 22.50
C THR A 326 -30.41 -6.19 23.00
N ARG A 327 -30.32 -5.72 24.25
CA ARG A 327 -31.37 -5.02 24.99
C ARG A 327 -30.81 -3.90 25.88
N PRO A 328 -31.61 -2.88 26.24
CA PRO A 328 -31.16 -1.76 27.06
C PRO A 328 -30.71 -2.23 28.45
N ALA A 329 -29.74 -1.53 29.04
CA ALA A 329 -29.40 -1.73 30.44
C ALA A 329 -30.56 -1.20 31.32
N ALA A 330 -30.96 -1.96 32.35
CA ALA A 330 -31.98 -1.51 33.28
C ALA A 330 -31.50 -0.26 34.04
N ALA A 331 -32.24 0.85 33.93
CA ALA A 331 -31.93 2.09 34.63
C ALA A 331 -32.16 1.92 36.15
N GLY A 332 -31.08 1.84 36.94
CA GLY A 332 -31.11 2.12 38.39
C GLY A 332 -31.51 0.98 39.34
N GLY A 333 -31.39 -0.29 38.97
CA GLY A 333 -31.66 -1.41 39.90
C GLY A 333 -30.42 -1.92 40.63
N THR A 334 -30.44 -1.92 41.97
CA THR A 334 -29.56 -2.78 42.78
C THR A 334 -29.74 -4.23 42.34
N VAL A 335 -28.68 -4.83 41.80
CA VAL A 335 -28.66 -6.23 41.37
C VAL A 335 -28.77 -7.10 42.62
N ASP A 336 -29.95 -7.65 42.89
CA ASP A 336 -30.11 -8.70 43.90
C ASP A 336 -29.58 -10.02 43.29
N ALA A 337 -28.41 -10.45 43.76
CA ALA A 337 -27.53 -11.41 43.09
C ALA A 337 -28.03 -12.87 43.11
N ARG A 338 -29.34 -13.12 43.19
CA ARG A 338 -29.85 -14.49 43.37
C ARG A 338 -30.90 -14.99 42.39
N GLU A 339 -31.61 -14.15 41.63
CA GLU A 339 -32.65 -14.71 40.73
C GLU A 339 -32.78 -14.11 39.32
N ASP A 340 -31.93 -13.18 38.90
CA ASP A 340 -31.94 -12.70 37.50
C ASP A 340 -30.52 -12.53 36.93
N VAL A 341 -30.11 -13.44 36.03
CA VAL A 341 -28.84 -13.39 35.25
C VAL A 341 -28.99 -12.37 34.09
N GLY A 342 -29.65 -11.26 34.38
CA GLY A 342 -30.69 -10.78 33.50
C GLY A 342 -30.42 -9.50 32.73
N ALA A 343 -29.30 -8.79 32.87
CA ALA A 343 -28.94 -7.68 31.97
C ALA A 343 -27.42 -7.45 31.94
N PRO A 344 -26.74 -7.57 30.78
CA PRO A 344 -25.32 -7.28 30.72
C PRO A 344 -25.07 -5.76 30.83
N PRO A 345 -24.08 -5.31 31.64
CA PRO A 345 -23.56 -3.94 31.59
C PRO A 345 -22.95 -3.66 30.21
N ARG A 346 -22.72 -2.39 29.83
CA ARG A 346 -22.16 -2.02 28.51
C ARG A 346 -20.72 -2.54 28.43
N PRO A 347 -20.45 -3.67 27.75
CA PRO A 347 -19.25 -4.45 28.02
C PRO A 347 -17.96 -3.74 27.58
N PHE A 348 -18.01 -2.94 26.52
CA PHE A 348 -16.84 -2.18 26.04
C PHE A 348 -16.67 -0.82 26.76
N VAL A 349 -17.78 -0.11 26.99
CA VAL A 349 -17.77 1.27 27.51
C VAL A 349 -17.51 1.29 29.02
N ASP A 350 -18.24 0.46 29.78
CA ASP A 350 -18.11 0.39 31.24
C ASP A 350 -16.76 -0.21 31.65
N ALA A 351 -16.23 -1.14 30.85
CA ALA A 351 -14.93 -1.75 31.09
C ALA A 351 -13.76 -0.77 30.89
N LEU A 352 -13.86 0.18 29.95
CA LEU A 352 -12.79 1.15 29.67
C LEU A 352 -12.83 2.37 30.58
N VAL A 353 -14.02 2.80 31.03
CA VAL A 353 -14.22 4.10 31.69
C VAL A 353 -15.00 4.05 33.01
N GLY A 354 -15.55 2.90 33.41
CA GLY A 354 -16.46 2.79 34.56
C GLY A 354 -17.90 3.18 34.18
N PRO A 355 -18.87 3.05 35.10
CA PRO A 355 -20.28 3.32 34.81
C PRO A 355 -20.49 4.80 34.48
N ALA A 356 -20.56 5.14 33.20
CA ALA A 356 -20.85 6.49 32.73
C ALA A 356 -22.37 6.65 32.59
N THR A 357 -22.97 7.54 33.38
CA THR A 357 -24.43 7.73 33.47
C THR A 357 -25.09 8.39 32.25
N ASP A 358 -24.32 8.81 31.23
CA ASP A 358 -24.85 9.58 30.09
C ASP A 358 -24.55 9.00 28.69
N SER A 359 -23.98 7.79 28.55
CA SER A 359 -23.76 7.29 27.17
C SER A 359 -25.07 6.88 26.49
N PRO A 360 -25.22 7.08 25.17
CA PRO A 360 -26.38 6.61 24.41
C PRO A 360 -26.52 5.08 24.45
N ASP A 361 -27.76 4.58 24.42
CA ASP A 361 -28.02 3.14 24.30
C ASP A 361 -27.91 2.67 22.85
N PHE A 362 -26.96 1.79 22.60
CA PHE A 362 -26.68 1.19 21.31
C PHE A 362 -27.18 -0.26 21.20
N SER A 363 -28.10 -0.70 22.05
CA SER A 363 -28.67 -2.03 21.97
C SER A 363 -29.43 -2.28 20.65
N ILE A 364 -29.49 -3.54 20.20
CA ILE A 364 -30.25 -3.96 19.02
C ILE A 364 -31.72 -3.53 19.17
N GLU A 365 -32.33 -3.78 20.33
CA GLU A 365 -33.71 -3.40 20.59
C GLU A 365 -33.98 -1.90 20.43
N THR A 366 -33.14 -1.05 21.02
CA THR A 366 -33.27 0.41 20.91
C THR A 366 -33.03 0.90 19.49
N VAL A 367 -31.95 0.45 18.85
CA VAL A 367 -31.56 0.95 17.53
C VAL A 367 -32.52 0.46 16.44
N MET A 368 -32.90 -0.81 16.49
CA MET A 368 -33.77 -1.43 15.48
C MET A 368 -35.26 -1.21 15.77
N GLY A 369 -35.63 -0.76 16.98
CA GLY A 369 -37.02 -0.57 17.40
C GLY A 369 -37.82 -1.86 17.53
N ARG A 370 -37.13 -3.01 17.62
CA ARG A 370 -37.72 -4.34 17.75
C ARG A 370 -36.75 -5.28 18.48
N PRO A 371 -37.25 -6.28 19.24
CA PRO A 371 -36.39 -7.18 20.02
C PRO A 371 -35.35 -7.90 19.15
N ALA A 372 -34.18 -8.16 19.74
CA ALA A 372 -33.20 -9.06 19.15
C ALA A 372 -33.78 -10.48 19.03
N VAL A 373 -33.44 -11.20 17.96
CA VAL A 373 -33.83 -12.61 17.76
C VAL A 373 -32.95 -13.53 18.59
N ALA A 374 -31.65 -13.20 18.68
CA ALA A 374 -30.68 -13.97 19.45
C ALA A 374 -29.54 -13.07 19.95
N GLU A 375 -28.78 -13.58 20.90
CA GLU A 375 -27.49 -13.02 21.30
C GLU A 375 -26.43 -13.33 20.22
N PRO A 376 -25.74 -12.32 19.66
CA PRO A 376 -24.70 -12.53 18.67
C PRO A 376 -23.59 -13.44 19.19
N VAL A 377 -23.12 -14.36 18.34
CA VAL A 377 -21.99 -15.24 18.65
C VAL A 377 -20.71 -14.68 18.03
N GLN A 378 -19.66 -14.50 18.85
CA GLN A 378 -18.34 -14.07 18.38
C GLN A 378 -17.25 -15.05 18.81
N VAL A 379 -16.74 -15.81 17.85
CA VAL A 379 -15.66 -16.77 18.04
C VAL A 379 -14.34 -16.15 17.59
N TYR A 380 -13.39 -16.06 18.51
CA TYR A 380 -12.03 -15.61 18.23
C TYR A 380 -11.02 -16.58 18.82
N VAL A 381 -10.12 -17.09 17.99
CA VAL A 381 -8.98 -17.90 18.45
C VAL A 381 -7.68 -17.13 18.22
N GLY A 382 -7.01 -16.76 19.31
CA GLY A 382 -5.75 -16.04 19.30
C GLY A 382 -4.58 -16.94 18.88
N LEU A 383 -3.46 -16.31 18.52
CA LEU A 383 -2.27 -17.05 18.11
C LEU A 383 -1.70 -17.90 19.25
N ASP A 384 -1.86 -17.43 20.50
CA ASP A 384 -1.36 -18.08 21.71
C ASP A 384 -2.40 -19.05 22.33
N SER A 385 -3.59 -19.18 21.75
CA SER A 385 -4.67 -20.04 22.28
C SER A 385 -4.40 -21.54 22.13
N ALA A 386 -3.58 -21.94 21.16
CA ALA A 386 -3.08 -23.31 21.04
C ALA A 386 -1.77 -23.33 20.22
N PRO A 387 -0.89 -24.33 20.42
CA PRO A 387 0.47 -24.31 19.87
C PRO A 387 0.52 -24.47 18.35
N THR A 388 -0.29 -25.37 17.77
CA THR A 388 -0.27 -25.63 16.33
C THR A 388 -1.48 -25.04 15.61
N PRO A 389 -1.38 -24.74 14.29
CA PRO A 389 -2.53 -24.31 13.51
C PRO A 389 -3.67 -25.33 13.49
N ARG A 390 -3.37 -26.63 13.61
CA ARG A 390 -4.38 -27.68 13.66
C ARG A 390 -5.16 -27.60 14.98
N ASP A 391 -4.45 -27.49 16.11
CA ASP A 391 -5.09 -27.40 17.42
C ASP A 391 -5.93 -26.14 17.55
N ARG A 392 -5.49 -25.01 16.96
CA ARG A 392 -6.29 -23.78 16.92
C ARG A 392 -7.56 -23.93 16.08
N VAL A 393 -7.52 -24.69 14.97
CA VAL A 393 -8.73 -25.02 14.20
C VAL A 393 -9.67 -25.92 15.00
N ASP A 394 -9.15 -26.97 15.64
CA ASP A 394 -9.96 -27.87 16.47
C ASP A 394 -10.60 -27.11 17.66
N LEU A 395 -9.84 -26.19 18.28
CA LEU A 395 -10.34 -25.29 19.32
C LEU A 395 -11.42 -24.34 18.79
N ALA A 396 -11.24 -23.75 17.60
CA ALA A 396 -12.24 -22.89 16.98
C ALA A 396 -13.55 -23.63 16.72
N LEU A 397 -13.49 -24.86 16.20
CA LEU A 397 -14.67 -25.69 15.95
C LEU A 397 -15.39 -26.05 17.25
N ALA A 398 -14.65 -26.48 18.28
CA ALA A 398 -15.23 -26.81 19.58
C ALA A 398 -15.89 -25.58 20.24
N GLU A 399 -15.25 -24.41 20.14
CA GLU A 399 -15.81 -23.16 20.67
C GLU A 399 -17.04 -22.71 19.87
N MET A 400 -17.06 -22.88 18.54
CA MET A 400 -18.24 -22.65 17.71
C MET A 400 -19.43 -23.53 18.14
N GLU A 401 -19.19 -24.82 18.40
CA GLU A 401 -20.23 -25.74 18.87
C GLU A 401 -20.75 -25.32 20.25
N ARG A 402 -19.84 -25.04 21.20
CA ARG A 402 -20.20 -24.62 22.55
C ARG A 402 -21.04 -23.33 22.56
N LEU A 403 -20.71 -22.39 21.69
CA LEU A 403 -21.38 -21.10 21.59
C LEU A 403 -22.71 -21.16 20.81
N GLY A 404 -23.05 -22.30 20.20
CA GLY A 404 -24.23 -22.43 19.35
C GLY A 404 -24.09 -21.64 18.04
N ALA A 405 -22.86 -21.49 17.52
CA ALA A 405 -22.61 -20.77 16.27
C ALA A 405 -23.36 -21.36 15.07
N PHE A 406 -23.51 -22.69 15.06
CA PHE A 406 -24.22 -23.42 14.01
C PHE A 406 -25.75 -23.35 14.13
N ASP A 407 -26.29 -22.84 15.24
CA ASP A 407 -27.73 -22.66 15.43
C ASP A 407 -28.23 -21.29 14.95
N ARG A 408 -27.32 -20.41 14.50
CA ARG A 408 -27.66 -19.09 13.95
C ARG A 408 -28.11 -19.22 12.49
N SER A 409 -28.91 -18.27 11.99
CA SER A 409 -29.27 -18.26 10.57
C SER A 409 -28.12 -17.81 9.65
N LEU A 410 -27.16 -17.04 10.18
CA LEU A 410 -26.03 -16.50 9.43
C LEU A 410 -24.69 -16.84 10.11
N LEU A 411 -23.75 -17.39 9.34
CA LEU A 411 -22.36 -17.62 9.74
C LEU A 411 -21.42 -16.76 8.89
N VAL A 412 -20.73 -15.81 9.52
CA VAL A 412 -19.74 -14.93 8.88
C VAL A 412 -18.34 -15.47 9.15
N LEU A 413 -17.69 -15.92 8.08
CA LEU A 413 -16.28 -16.29 8.07
C LEU A 413 -15.44 -15.03 7.89
N VAL A 414 -14.51 -14.78 8.81
CA VAL A 414 -13.64 -13.61 8.76
C VAL A 414 -12.18 -14.03 8.79
N SER A 415 -11.40 -13.52 7.84
CA SER A 415 -9.93 -13.54 7.95
C SER A 415 -9.47 -12.20 8.52
N PRO A 416 -8.77 -12.18 9.66
CA PRO A 416 -8.33 -10.93 10.26
C PRO A 416 -7.18 -10.29 9.46
N THR A 417 -6.93 -9.00 9.67
CA THR A 417 -5.70 -8.35 9.16
C THR A 417 -4.50 -8.77 10.01
N GLY A 418 -3.28 -8.37 9.60
CA GLY A 418 -2.02 -8.92 10.12
C GLY A 418 -1.90 -9.10 11.64
N THR A 419 -2.36 -8.12 12.45
CA THR A 419 -2.30 -8.18 13.92
C THR A 419 -3.40 -9.01 14.56
N GLY A 420 -4.40 -9.46 13.80
CA GLY A 420 -5.63 -10.06 14.32
C GLY A 420 -6.85 -9.13 14.30
N TYR A 421 -6.74 -7.92 13.74
CA TYR A 421 -7.83 -6.94 13.70
C TYR A 421 -8.96 -7.40 12.77
N VAL A 422 -10.19 -7.11 13.20
CA VAL A 422 -11.43 -7.31 12.44
C VAL A 422 -12.25 -6.02 12.48
N ASN A 423 -12.83 -5.63 11.36
CA ASN A 423 -13.63 -4.41 11.26
C ASN A 423 -14.87 -4.45 12.16
N TYR A 424 -14.84 -3.71 13.27
CA TYR A 424 -15.93 -3.68 14.25
C TYR A 424 -17.21 -3.04 13.69
N VAL A 425 -17.09 -2.09 12.76
CA VAL A 425 -18.23 -1.44 12.10
C VAL A 425 -18.96 -2.43 11.19
N ALA A 426 -18.23 -3.22 10.40
CA ALA A 426 -18.82 -4.28 9.58
C ALA A 426 -19.58 -5.30 10.45
N LEU A 427 -18.96 -5.77 11.55
CA LEU A 427 -19.60 -6.75 12.43
C LEU A 427 -20.81 -6.18 13.16
N ALA A 428 -20.75 -4.93 13.62
CA ALA A 428 -21.90 -4.26 14.24
C ALA A 428 -23.04 -4.10 13.25
N ALA A 429 -22.77 -3.69 12.00
CA ALA A 429 -23.78 -3.60 10.94
C ALA A 429 -24.47 -4.95 10.71
N VAL A 430 -23.71 -6.04 10.61
CA VAL A 430 -24.29 -7.39 10.48
C VAL A 430 -25.14 -7.76 11.69
N GLN A 431 -24.68 -7.48 12.91
CA GLN A 431 -25.41 -7.81 14.14
C GLN A 431 -26.74 -7.05 14.24
N TYR A 432 -26.77 -5.77 13.86
CA TYR A 432 -28.02 -5.00 13.81
C TYR A 432 -28.97 -5.54 12.74
N LEU A 433 -28.48 -5.75 11.52
CA LEU A 433 -29.30 -6.18 10.38
C LEU A 433 -29.82 -7.62 10.54
N ALA A 434 -29.06 -8.50 11.18
CA ALA A 434 -29.48 -9.86 11.52
C ALA A 434 -30.24 -9.96 12.86
N LEU A 435 -30.50 -8.84 13.55
CA LEU A 435 -31.10 -8.82 14.89
C LEU A 435 -30.40 -9.75 15.90
N GLY A 436 -29.09 -9.86 15.78
CA GLY A 436 -28.25 -10.71 16.61
C GLY A 436 -28.29 -12.21 16.29
N ASP A 437 -29.09 -12.64 15.31
CA ASP A 437 -29.08 -14.01 14.79
C ASP A 437 -27.91 -14.25 13.82
N VAL A 438 -26.69 -14.08 14.33
CA VAL A 438 -25.45 -14.23 13.57
C VAL A 438 -24.34 -14.81 14.43
N ALA A 439 -23.52 -15.66 13.82
CA ALA A 439 -22.25 -16.09 14.35
C ALA A 439 -21.09 -15.57 13.49
N THR A 440 -20.04 -15.07 14.12
CA THR A 440 -18.80 -14.65 13.44
C THR A 440 -17.65 -15.51 13.93
N VAL A 441 -16.81 -16.01 13.02
CA VAL A 441 -15.61 -16.78 13.39
C VAL A 441 -14.36 -16.19 12.73
N THR A 442 -13.32 -16.02 13.55
CA THR A 442 -12.01 -15.55 13.12
C THR A 442 -10.90 -16.25 13.88
N MET A 443 -9.73 -16.40 13.25
CA MET A 443 -8.55 -16.99 13.85
C MET A 443 -7.31 -16.18 13.49
N GLN A 444 -6.57 -15.72 14.48
CA GLN A 444 -5.37 -14.91 14.34
C GLN A 444 -4.21 -15.76 13.77
N TYR A 445 -3.42 -15.20 12.84
CA TYR A 445 -2.26 -15.88 12.24
C TYR A 445 -0.91 -15.15 12.45
N SER A 446 -0.93 -13.90 12.91
CA SER A 446 0.26 -13.07 13.09
C SER A 446 0.03 -12.02 14.19
N LYS A 447 1.14 -11.54 14.77
CA LYS A 447 1.17 -10.39 15.69
C LYS A 447 1.63 -9.10 14.99
N ARG A 448 2.02 -9.15 13.71
CA ARG A 448 2.63 -8.03 12.97
C ARG A 448 1.59 -7.17 12.23
N PRO A 449 1.77 -5.84 12.14
CA PRO A 449 0.95 -4.92 11.34
C PRO A 449 0.73 -5.39 9.91
N SER A 450 -0.42 -5.01 9.33
CA SER A 450 -0.90 -5.47 8.03
C SER A 450 0.17 -5.37 6.90
N PRO A 451 0.87 -4.23 6.68
CA PRO A 451 1.90 -4.15 5.64
C PRO A 451 3.11 -5.08 5.87
N LEU A 452 3.41 -5.41 7.13
CA LEU A 452 4.54 -6.27 7.52
C LEU A 452 4.20 -7.76 7.49
N SER A 453 2.91 -8.08 7.37
CA SER A 453 2.38 -9.44 7.29
C SER A 453 2.19 -9.93 5.84
N LEU A 454 2.57 -9.15 4.83
CA LEU A 454 2.54 -9.60 3.41
C LEU A 454 3.35 -10.89 3.18
N GLY A 455 4.43 -11.11 3.93
CA GLY A 455 5.20 -12.37 3.91
C GLY A 455 4.55 -13.55 4.65
N LYS A 456 3.38 -13.35 5.28
CA LYS A 456 2.62 -14.36 6.04
C LYS A 456 1.32 -14.78 5.37
N VAL A 457 1.05 -14.28 4.17
CA VAL A 457 -0.16 -14.61 3.39
C VAL A 457 -0.33 -16.12 3.23
N SER A 458 0.74 -16.86 2.95
CA SER A 458 0.69 -18.33 2.81
C SER A 458 0.26 -19.05 4.10
N VAL A 459 0.70 -18.54 5.26
CA VAL A 459 0.31 -19.07 6.58
C VAL A 459 -1.17 -18.79 6.85
N ALA A 460 -1.62 -17.55 6.60
CA ALA A 460 -3.01 -17.16 6.74
C ALA A 460 -3.93 -17.96 5.81
N ARG A 461 -3.55 -18.11 4.54
CA ARG A 461 -4.25 -18.92 3.54
C ARG A 461 -4.44 -20.35 4.03
N GLU A 462 -3.37 -21.01 4.46
CA GLU A 462 -3.44 -22.40 4.91
C GLU A 462 -4.30 -22.54 6.17
N GLN A 463 -4.21 -21.57 7.09
CA GLN A 463 -5.04 -21.52 8.29
C GLN A 463 -6.53 -21.36 7.97
N ASN A 464 -6.90 -20.39 7.12
CA ASN A 464 -8.28 -20.16 6.68
C ASN A 464 -8.81 -21.39 5.94
N ARG A 465 -8.02 -21.96 5.02
CA ARG A 465 -8.39 -23.16 4.28
C ARG A 465 -8.72 -24.31 5.23
N ARG A 466 -7.88 -24.59 6.24
CA ARG A 466 -8.13 -25.67 7.22
C ARG A 466 -9.40 -25.42 8.02
N LEU A 467 -9.57 -24.20 8.53
CA LEU A 467 -10.75 -23.83 9.32
C LEU A 467 -12.03 -23.99 8.50
N TRP A 468 -12.08 -23.40 7.32
CA TRP A 468 -13.28 -23.38 6.50
C TRP A 468 -13.61 -24.76 5.95
N MET A 469 -12.63 -25.58 5.57
CA MET A 469 -12.89 -26.98 5.20
C MET A 469 -13.51 -27.78 6.35
N ARG A 470 -13.09 -27.55 7.60
CA ARG A 470 -13.68 -28.22 8.78
C ARG A 470 -15.08 -27.71 9.09
N ILE A 471 -15.33 -26.41 8.94
CA ILE A 471 -16.67 -25.84 9.04
C ILE A 471 -17.60 -26.44 7.97
N VAL A 472 -17.16 -26.50 6.71
CA VAL A 472 -17.95 -27.10 5.62
C VAL A 472 -18.23 -28.57 5.87
N ALA A 473 -17.26 -29.35 6.37
CA ALA A 473 -17.49 -30.74 6.76
C ALA A 473 -18.58 -30.83 7.84
N ARG A 474 -18.49 -30.01 8.88
CA ARG A 474 -19.48 -29.97 9.97
C ARG A 474 -20.88 -29.56 9.49
N LEU A 475 -20.97 -28.60 8.57
CA LEU A 475 -22.24 -28.17 7.96
C LEU A 475 -22.86 -29.30 7.13
N ARG A 476 -22.07 -30.09 6.42
CA ARG A 476 -22.56 -31.23 5.62
C ARG A 476 -23.18 -32.34 6.48
N GLU A 477 -22.75 -32.47 7.73
CA GLU A 477 -23.34 -33.40 8.72
C GLU A 477 -24.69 -32.89 9.27
N MET A 478 -25.02 -31.60 9.08
CA MET A 478 -26.29 -31.03 9.49
C MET A 478 -27.38 -31.25 8.42
N PRO A 479 -28.66 -31.41 8.83
CA PRO A 479 -29.79 -31.35 7.91
C PRO A 479 -29.80 -30.01 7.16
N GLU A 480 -30.08 -30.03 5.85
CA GLU A 480 -29.98 -28.84 4.99
C GLU A 480 -30.77 -27.64 5.50
N HIS A 481 -32.00 -27.88 5.98
CA HIS A 481 -32.90 -26.85 6.51
C HIS A 481 -32.43 -26.21 7.84
N ARG A 482 -31.40 -26.77 8.50
CA ARG A 482 -30.82 -26.24 9.74
C ARG A 482 -29.45 -25.59 9.52
N ARG A 483 -28.91 -25.59 8.30
CA ARG A 483 -27.58 -25.03 8.03
C ARG A 483 -27.66 -23.50 8.04
N PRO A 484 -26.77 -22.80 8.75
CA PRO A 484 -26.61 -21.36 8.56
C PRO A 484 -26.23 -21.05 7.11
N ARG A 485 -26.69 -19.90 6.63
CA ARG A 485 -26.13 -19.29 5.41
C ARG A 485 -24.69 -18.87 5.71
N VAL A 486 -23.75 -19.22 4.82
CA VAL A 486 -22.33 -18.91 5.03
C VAL A 486 -21.92 -17.74 4.16
N VAL A 487 -21.38 -16.70 4.79
CA VAL A 487 -20.86 -15.52 4.10
C VAL A 487 -19.43 -15.21 4.53
N VAL A 488 -18.67 -14.51 3.68
CA VAL A 488 -17.29 -14.10 3.97
C VAL A 488 -17.19 -12.59 4.07
N PHE A 489 -16.51 -12.11 5.12
CA PHE A 489 -16.05 -10.73 5.21
C PHE A 489 -14.51 -10.68 5.23
N GLY A 490 -13.95 -9.70 4.54
CA GLY A 490 -12.53 -9.38 4.68
C GLY A 490 -12.22 -7.93 4.36
N GLU A 491 -11.29 -7.35 5.10
CA GLU A 491 -10.78 -5.98 4.89
C GLU A 491 -9.27 -6.04 4.65
N SER A 492 -8.75 -5.24 3.72
CA SER A 492 -7.30 -5.06 3.55
C SER A 492 -6.56 -6.40 3.36
N LEU A 493 -5.54 -6.69 4.16
CA LEU A 493 -4.87 -8.00 4.17
C LEU A 493 -5.80 -9.15 4.56
N GLY A 494 -6.81 -8.92 5.38
CA GLY A 494 -7.89 -9.88 5.66
C GLY A 494 -8.67 -10.24 4.39
N ALA A 495 -8.93 -9.26 3.52
CA ALA A 495 -9.53 -9.51 2.20
C ALA A 495 -8.60 -10.35 1.31
N LEU A 496 -7.32 -9.99 1.20
CA LEU A 496 -6.36 -10.77 0.41
C LEU A 496 -6.25 -12.22 0.91
N THR A 497 -6.07 -12.41 2.21
CA THR A 497 -5.85 -13.75 2.81
C THR A 497 -7.08 -14.63 2.82
N SER A 498 -8.29 -14.05 2.85
CA SER A 498 -9.55 -14.79 2.64
C SER A 498 -9.73 -15.20 1.18
N GLN A 499 -9.45 -14.28 0.23
CA GLN A 499 -9.52 -14.57 -1.20
C GLN A 499 -8.48 -15.61 -1.65
N ASP A 500 -7.29 -15.63 -1.04
CA ASP A 500 -6.19 -16.52 -1.42
C ASP A 500 -6.53 -18.01 -1.27
N VAL A 501 -7.57 -18.34 -0.48
CA VAL A 501 -8.11 -19.70 -0.35
C VAL A 501 -8.67 -20.21 -1.68
N PHE A 502 -9.14 -19.32 -2.55
CA PHE A 502 -9.85 -19.64 -3.80
C PHE A 502 -9.04 -19.44 -5.08
N VAL A 503 -7.75 -19.07 -4.97
CA VAL A 503 -6.86 -18.92 -6.11
C VAL A 503 -6.90 -20.16 -7.01
N ASP A 504 -6.94 -19.92 -8.33
CA ASP A 504 -7.09 -20.91 -9.41
C ASP A 504 -8.49 -21.54 -9.53
N TRP A 505 -9.46 -21.14 -8.71
CA TRP A 505 -10.83 -21.69 -8.73
C TRP A 505 -11.88 -20.64 -9.13
N GLY A 506 -11.48 -19.40 -9.42
CA GLY A 506 -12.36 -18.32 -9.84
C GLY A 506 -13.57 -18.14 -8.91
N THR A 507 -14.77 -17.96 -9.47
CA THR A 507 -16.01 -17.84 -8.69
C THR A 507 -16.59 -19.19 -8.29
N ILE A 508 -16.11 -20.29 -8.88
CA ILE A 508 -16.48 -21.66 -8.49
C ILE A 508 -15.94 -22.00 -7.08
N GLY A 509 -14.78 -21.45 -6.73
CA GLY A 509 -14.10 -21.68 -5.44
C GLY A 509 -14.97 -21.45 -4.21
N PRO A 510 -15.45 -20.21 -3.97
CA PRO A 510 -16.32 -19.93 -2.83
C PRO A 510 -17.62 -20.74 -2.87
N ALA A 511 -18.25 -20.88 -4.04
CA ALA A 511 -19.47 -21.67 -4.19
C ALA A 511 -19.28 -23.15 -3.81
N ALA A 512 -18.15 -23.76 -4.18
CA ALA A 512 -17.82 -25.14 -3.82
C ALA A 512 -17.62 -25.36 -2.30
N LEU A 513 -17.22 -24.30 -1.59
CA LEU A 513 -17.14 -24.27 -0.12
C LEU A 513 -18.47 -23.84 0.53
N GLY A 514 -19.56 -23.74 -0.23
CA GLY A 514 -20.87 -23.36 0.30
C GLY A 514 -20.96 -21.90 0.75
N ILE A 515 -20.03 -21.05 0.31
CA ILE A 515 -20.07 -19.61 0.58
C ILE A 515 -21.03 -18.97 -0.40
N GLU A 516 -22.18 -18.54 0.11
CA GLU A 516 -23.24 -17.94 -0.70
C GLU A 516 -22.83 -16.55 -1.17
N ARG A 517 -22.30 -15.72 -0.26
CA ARG A 517 -22.02 -14.30 -0.50
C ARG A 517 -20.72 -13.88 0.16
N ALA A 518 -20.02 -12.90 -0.42
CA ALA A 518 -18.80 -12.35 0.16
C ALA A 518 -18.66 -10.85 -0.09
N LEU A 519 -18.22 -10.14 0.95
CA LEU A 519 -17.89 -8.73 0.90
C LEU A 519 -16.41 -8.53 1.26
N TRP A 520 -15.66 -7.98 0.32
CA TRP A 520 -14.26 -7.63 0.51
C TRP A 520 -14.04 -6.15 0.33
N VAL A 521 -13.41 -5.49 1.30
CA VAL A 521 -13.14 -4.04 1.22
C VAL A 521 -11.63 -3.77 1.22
N GLY A 522 -11.17 -2.83 0.40
CA GLY A 522 -9.77 -2.42 0.37
C GLY A 522 -8.79 -3.53 -0.02
N THR A 523 -9.18 -4.44 -0.91
CA THR A 523 -8.33 -5.56 -1.32
C THR A 523 -7.01 -5.05 -1.92
N PRO A 524 -5.84 -5.41 -1.37
CA PRO A 524 -4.55 -5.02 -1.93
C PRO A 524 -4.40 -5.47 -3.39
N ARG A 525 -3.77 -4.64 -4.23
CA ARG A 525 -3.59 -4.92 -5.67
C ARG A 525 -2.89 -6.25 -5.97
N THR A 526 -2.09 -6.73 -5.02
CA THR A 526 -1.34 -7.97 -5.08
C THR A 526 -2.20 -9.23 -4.91
N SER A 527 -3.51 -9.10 -4.63
CA SER A 527 -4.42 -10.25 -4.61
C SER A 527 -4.48 -10.93 -5.98
N ARG A 528 -4.06 -12.19 -6.00
CA ARG A 528 -4.10 -13.03 -7.20
C ARG A 528 -5.53 -13.39 -7.58
N TRP A 529 -6.37 -13.79 -6.62
CA TRP A 529 -7.77 -14.13 -6.90
C TRP A 529 -8.55 -12.93 -7.43
N MET A 530 -8.36 -11.72 -6.86
CA MET A 530 -8.94 -10.50 -7.43
C MET A 530 -8.51 -10.28 -8.88
N THR A 531 -7.23 -10.53 -9.19
CA THR A 531 -6.72 -10.44 -10.56
C THR A 531 -7.38 -11.48 -11.46
N GLU A 532 -7.59 -12.71 -10.99
CA GLU A 532 -8.27 -13.79 -11.73
C GLU A 532 -9.72 -13.42 -12.07
N VAL A 533 -10.52 -13.00 -11.08
CA VAL A 533 -11.95 -12.68 -11.29
C VAL A 533 -12.20 -11.38 -12.07
N THR A 534 -11.20 -10.50 -12.18
CA THR A 534 -11.26 -9.29 -13.01
C THR A 534 -10.58 -9.44 -14.36
N THR A 535 -10.01 -10.62 -14.64
CA THR A 535 -9.47 -10.97 -15.96
C THR A 535 -10.62 -11.51 -16.82
N PRO A 536 -10.88 -10.92 -17.99
CA PRO A 536 -11.94 -11.39 -18.87
C PRO A 536 -11.64 -12.81 -19.40
N ASP A 537 -12.68 -13.49 -19.86
CA ASP A 537 -12.60 -14.75 -20.63
C ASP A 537 -12.01 -15.96 -19.88
N ARG A 538 -12.06 -15.96 -18.54
CA ARG A 538 -11.72 -17.15 -17.74
C ARG A 538 -12.94 -18.04 -17.54
N LEU A 539 -12.81 -19.34 -17.83
CA LEU A 539 -13.92 -20.30 -17.78
C LEU A 539 -14.44 -20.53 -16.36
N GLU A 540 -13.57 -20.42 -15.37
CA GLU A 540 -13.87 -20.59 -13.95
C GLU A 540 -14.45 -19.34 -13.28
N VAL A 541 -14.64 -18.25 -14.05
CA VAL A 541 -15.19 -16.98 -13.57
C VAL A 541 -16.53 -16.72 -14.25
N ASP A 542 -17.58 -16.69 -13.45
CA ASP A 542 -18.87 -16.15 -13.87
C ASP A 542 -18.89 -14.62 -13.59
N PRO A 543 -18.76 -13.77 -14.63
CA PRO A 543 -18.71 -12.34 -14.44
C PRO A 543 -20.01 -11.79 -13.85
N ASP A 544 -21.15 -12.47 -14.00
CA ASP A 544 -22.44 -12.02 -13.45
C ASP A 544 -22.52 -12.12 -11.92
N THR A 545 -21.65 -12.92 -11.31
CA THR A 545 -21.65 -13.18 -9.87
C THR A 545 -20.69 -12.29 -9.08
N VAL A 546 -19.75 -11.61 -9.74
CA VAL A 546 -18.68 -10.84 -9.10
C VAL A 546 -18.57 -9.43 -9.65
N VAL A 547 -18.32 -8.45 -8.78
CA VAL A 547 -18.08 -7.06 -9.20
C VAL A 547 -17.09 -6.34 -8.30
N VAL A 548 -16.33 -5.40 -8.88
CA VAL A 548 -15.51 -4.44 -8.16
C VAL A 548 -16.14 -3.05 -8.31
N VAL A 549 -16.44 -2.39 -7.20
CA VAL A 549 -17.05 -1.05 -7.17
C VAL A 549 -16.29 -0.13 -6.24
N ASN A 550 -16.37 1.17 -6.50
CA ASN A 550 -15.81 2.24 -5.67
C ASN A 550 -16.70 2.46 -4.44
N ASP A 551 -17.99 2.71 -4.65
CA ASP A 551 -18.94 3.10 -3.61
C ASP A 551 -20.32 2.45 -3.83
N TYR A 552 -21.22 2.62 -2.87
CA TYR A 552 -22.54 2.00 -2.92
C TYR A 552 -23.39 2.50 -4.10
N PRO A 553 -23.45 3.81 -4.43
CA PRO A 553 -24.16 4.25 -5.64
C PRO A 553 -23.67 3.59 -6.93
N GLN A 554 -22.38 3.24 -7.04
CA GLN A 554 -21.87 2.52 -8.22
C GLN A 554 -22.39 1.09 -8.29
N LEU A 555 -22.64 0.45 -7.14
CA LEU A 555 -23.33 -0.84 -7.10
C LEU A 555 -24.77 -0.70 -7.62
N GLU A 556 -25.47 0.38 -7.27
CA GLU A 556 -26.86 0.62 -7.71
C GLU A 556 -26.97 0.87 -9.22
N GLU A 557 -25.97 1.53 -9.83
CA GLU A 557 -25.87 1.77 -11.27
C GLU A 557 -25.88 0.49 -12.12
N LEU A 558 -25.55 -0.67 -11.55
CA LEU A 558 -25.61 -1.97 -12.24
C LEU A 558 -27.06 -2.41 -12.59
N GLY A 559 -28.06 -1.79 -11.96
CA GLY A 559 -29.46 -2.16 -12.11
C GLY A 559 -29.88 -3.38 -11.27
N PRO A 560 -31.20 -3.58 -11.05
CA PRO A 560 -31.71 -4.60 -10.14
C PRO A 560 -31.42 -6.04 -10.62
N GLU A 561 -31.52 -6.30 -11.93
CA GLU A 561 -31.31 -7.65 -12.48
C GLU A 561 -29.88 -8.15 -12.27
N ARG A 562 -28.88 -7.29 -12.52
CA ARG A 562 -27.48 -7.64 -12.29
C ARG A 562 -27.21 -7.83 -10.81
N ARG A 563 -27.69 -6.92 -9.95
CA ARG A 563 -27.52 -7.02 -8.49
C ARG A 563 -28.11 -8.31 -7.90
N ALA A 564 -29.24 -8.80 -8.40
CA ALA A 564 -29.84 -10.04 -7.94
C ALA A 564 -28.96 -11.28 -8.17
N ARG A 565 -28.13 -11.26 -9.22
CA ARG A 565 -27.19 -12.34 -9.57
C ARG A 565 -25.85 -12.24 -8.82
N LEU A 566 -25.51 -11.07 -8.28
CA LEU A 566 -24.27 -10.89 -7.54
C LEU A 566 -24.21 -11.79 -6.30
N ARG A 567 -23.01 -12.31 -6.06
CA ARG A 567 -22.62 -13.10 -4.89
C ARG A 567 -21.38 -12.51 -4.22
N TYR A 568 -20.48 -11.95 -5.01
CA TYR A 568 -19.16 -11.53 -4.56
C TYR A 568 -18.93 -10.05 -4.89
N VAL A 569 -18.74 -9.21 -3.88
CA VAL A 569 -18.53 -7.77 -4.08
C VAL A 569 -17.22 -7.35 -3.46
N LEU A 570 -16.39 -6.67 -4.27
CA LEU A 570 -15.17 -6.04 -3.83
C LEU A 570 -15.37 -4.52 -3.85
N VAL A 571 -15.23 -3.87 -2.70
CA VAL A 571 -15.24 -2.41 -2.57
C VAL A 571 -13.80 -1.92 -2.58
N SER A 572 -13.48 -1.04 -3.52
CA SER A 572 -12.12 -0.55 -3.76
C SER A 572 -12.18 0.92 -4.15
N HIS A 573 -11.91 1.80 -3.19
CA HIS A 573 -11.88 3.24 -3.43
C HIS A 573 -10.83 3.61 -4.50
N ASP A 574 -11.19 4.54 -5.40
CA ASP A 574 -10.31 4.99 -6.49
C ASP A 574 -9.14 5.84 -5.99
N ASN A 575 -9.25 6.42 -4.79
CA ASN A 575 -8.18 7.13 -4.10
C ASN A 575 -7.42 6.30 -3.04
N ASP A 576 -7.68 4.99 -2.91
CA ASP A 576 -7.00 4.13 -1.93
C ASP A 576 -5.66 3.60 -2.44
N GLY A 577 -4.55 4.14 -1.93
CA GLY A 577 -3.21 3.68 -2.28
C GLY A 577 -2.92 2.19 -2.02
N VAL A 578 -3.60 1.54 -1.06
CA VAL A 578 -3.47 0.10 -0.78
C VAL A 578 -3.96 -0.74 -1.95
N THR A 579 -5.04 -0.34 -2.59
CA THR A 579 -5.63 -1.04 -3.76
C THR A 579 -4.86 -0.77 -5.06
N ARG A 580 -3.90 0.17 -5.04
CA ARG A 580 -3.16 0.61 -6.24
C ARG A 580 -1.69 0.20 -6.23
N LEU A 581 -1.07 0.00 -5.06
CA LEU A 581 0.33 -0.35 -4.97
C LEU A 581 0.59 -1.79 -5.42
N ALA A 582 1.41 -1.95 -6.47
CA ALA A 582 2.02 -3.22 -6.83
C ALA A 582 3.41 -3.00 -7.45
N PRO A 583 4.33 -3.98 -7.39
CA PRO A 583 5.71 -3.79 -7.88
C PRO A 583 5.83 -3.46 -9.37
N ASP A 584 4.88 -3.91 -10.19
CA ASP A 584 4.85 -3.69 -11.63
C ASP A 584 4.66 -2.22 -12.01
N VAL A 585 4.05 -1.39 -11.15
CA VAL A 585 3.88 0.05 -11.40
C VAL A 585 5.21 0.80 -11.59
N ALA A 586 6.32 0.22 -11.10
CA ALA A 586 7.65 0.78 -11.28
C ALA A 586 8.10 0.78 -12.76
N PHE A 587 7.62 -0.19 -13.55
CA PHE A 587 8.11 -0.46 -14.92
C PHE A 587 7.01 -0.46 -15.99
N SER A 588 5.75 -0.63 -15.57
CA SER A 588 4.58 -0.68 -16.44
C SER A 588 3.54 0.35 -16.03
N ARG A 589 2.86 0.95 -17.01
CA ARG A 589 1.70 1.81 -16.75
C ARG A 589 0.53 0.94 -16.28
N PRO A 590 -0.03 1.15 -15.09
CA PRO A 590 -1.18 0.40 -14.63
C PRO A 590 -2.48 0.93 -15.25
N ASP A 591 -3.49 0.06 -15.31
CA ASP A 591 -4.79 0.37 -15.94
C ASP A 591 -5.51 1.56 -15.28
N TRP A 592 -5.33 1.75 -13.97
CA TRP A 592 -5.90 2.88 -13.22
C TRP A 592 -5.24 4.22 -13.55
N LEU A 593 -4.06 4.23 -14.18
CA LEU A 593 -3.43 5.46 -14.72
C LEU A 593 -3.66 5.62 -16.23
N SER A 594 -4.53 4.84 -16.86
CA SER A 594 -4.91 5.00 -18.28
C SER A 594 -5.52 6.37 -18.58
N PRO A 595 -5.56 6.84 -19.83
CA PRO A 595 -6.30 8.06 -20.18
C PRO A 595 -7.76 7.98 -19.74
N GLU A 596 -8.41 6.83 -19.91
CA GLU A 596 -9.81 6.58 -19.58
C GLU A 596 -10.06 6.68 -18.06
N ALA A 597 -9.22 6.04 -17.25
CA ALA A 597 -9.35 6.03 -15.79
C ALA A 597 -9.15 7.41 -15.14
N ARG A 598 -8.46 8.33 -15.85
CA ARG A 598 -8.19 9.71 -15.41
C ARG A 598 -9.23 10.72 -15.87
N THR A 599 -10.23 10.29 -16.63
CA THR A 599 -11.39 11.13 -16.96
C THR A 599 -12.17 11.39 -15.67
N PRO A 600 -12.45 12.66 -15.30
CA PRO A 600 -13.26 12.96 -14.13
C PRO A 600 -14.59 12.21 -14.19
N ARG A 601 -14.89 11.43 -13.14
CA ARG A 601 -16.17 10.75 -12.94
C ARG A 601 -16.86 11.43 -11.77
N PRO A 602 -17.67 12.49 -12.00
CA PRO A 602 -18.35 13.15 -10.91
C PRO A 602 -19.23 12.13 -10.17
N ALA A 603 -19.09 12.09 -8.84
CA ALA A 603 -20.03 11.36 -8.01
C ALA A 603 -21.44 11.96 -8.18
N PRO A 604 -22.51 11.17 -8.04
CA PRO A 604 -23.86 11.71 -8.07
C PRO A 604 -24.01 12.85 -7.04
N VAL A 605 -24.32 14.05 -7.52
CA VAL A 605 -24.48 15.25 -6.67
C VAL A 605 -25.86 15.21 -6.02
N SER A 606 -26.09 14.26 -5.09
CA SER A 606 -27.20 14.25 -4.11
C SER A 606 -27.40 12.86 -3.51
N SER A 607 -26.59 12.46 -2.53
CA SER A 607 -26.99 11.34 -1.70
C SER A 607 -26.65 11.61 -0.25
N ASP A 608 -27.61 11.41 0.66
CA ASP A 608 -27.41 11.21 2.11
C ASP A 608 -26.59 9.92 2.39
N VAL A 609 -25.80 9.47 1.42
CA VAL A 609 -25.04 8.23 1.40
C VAL A 609 -23.57 8.64 1.26
N PRO A 610 -22.70 8.12 2.12
CA PRO A 610 -21.26 8.32 1.98
C PRO A 610 -20.77 7.92 0.59
N VAL A 611 -19.88 8.72 0.01
CA VAL A 611 -19.27 8.46 -1.29
C VAL A 611 -17.78 8.72 -1.25
N SER A 612 -17.03 7.84 -1.89
CA SER A 612 -15.60 8.01 -2.13
C SER A 612 -15.34 8.68 -3.49
N PRO A 613 -14.30 9.51 -3.64
CA PRO A 613 -13.95 10.09 -4.93
C PRO A 613 -13.76 9.03 -6.01
N ARG A 614 -14.49 9.15 -7.12
CA ARG A 614 -14.40 8.25 -8.27
C ARG A 614 -13.38 8.74 -9.30
N GLY A 615 -12.67 7.79 -9.90
CA GLY A 615 -11.66 8.06 -10.91
C GLY A 615 -10.31 8.44 -10.31
N THR A 616 -9.28 8.27 -11.13
CA THR A 616 -7.94 8.73 -10.79
C THR A 616 -7.82 10.21 -11.12
N PRO A 617 -7.16 11.03 -10.27
CA PRO A 617 -7.07 12.45 -10.54
C PRO A 617 -6.48 12.78 -11.92
N PRO A 618 -7.02 13.77 -12.67
CA PRO A 618 -6.58 14.06 -14.04
C PRO A 618 -5.09 14.39 -14.17
N TRP A 619 -4.50 14.97 -13.12
CA TRP A 619 -3.09 15.32 -13.03
C TRP A 619 -2.16 14.13 -12.78
N ALA A 620 -2.68 13.03 -12.25
CA ALA A 620 -1.88 11.85 -11.99
C ALA A 620 -1.37 11.32 -13.34
N ARG A 621 -0.08 11.06 -13.43
CA ARG A 621 0.55 10.50 -14.63
C ARG A 621 1.51 9.41 -14.19
N TRP A 622 1.47 8.31 -14.91
CA TRP A 622 2.45 7.26 -14.71
C TRP A 622 3.83 7.74 -15.11
N ARG A 623 4.77 7.58 -14.19
CA ARG A 623 6.17 7.90 -14.32
C ARG A 623 6.97 6.69 -13.83
N PRO A 624 7.76 6.05 -14.70
CA PRO A 624 8.57 4.90 -14.31
C PRO A 624 9.38 5.21 -13.05
N VAL A 625 9.42 4.26 -12.11
CA VAL A 625 10.08 4.37 -10.79
C VAL A 625 9.44 5.41 -9.84
N THR A 626 9.19 6.64 -10.28
CA THR A 626 8.61 7.71 -9.43
C THR A 626 7.22 7.36 -8.94
N THR A 627 6.35 6.84 -9.81
CA THR A 627 4.98 6.46 -9.42
C THR A 627 4.97 5.35 -8.38
N PHE A 628 5.93 4.41 -8.41
CA PHE A 628 6.04 3.39 -7.37
C PHE A 628 6.26 4.00 -5.98
N PHE A 629 7.20 4.93 -5.84
CA PHE A 629 7.42 5.60 -4.55
C PHE A 629 6.27 6.52 -4.14
N GLN A 630 5.62 7.19 -5.11
CA GLN A 630 4.41 7.99 -4.84
C GLN A 630 3.29 7.11 -4.29
N THR A 631 2.97 6.00 -4.97
CA THR A 631 1.91 5.09 -4.55
C THR A 631 2.26 4.34 -3.26
N LEU A 632 3.56 4.10 -2.99
CA LEU A 632 4.02 3.55 -1.70
C LEU A 632 3.69 4.51 -0.54
N VAL A 633 3.90 5.80 -0.74
CA VAL A 633 3.52 6.83 0.24
C VAL A 633 2.01 7.04 0.28
N ASP A 634 1.30 6.98 -0.86
CA ASP A 634 -0.16 7.03 -0.88
C ASP A 634 -0.76 5.88 -0.06
N MET A 635 -0.24 4.65 -0.22
CA MET A 635 -0.63 3.48 0.57
C MET A 635 -0.38 3.71 2.07
N LYS A 636 0.74 4.33 2.44
CA LYS A 636 1.03 4.70 3.83
C LYS A 636 -0.02 5.65 4.39
N ASN A 637 -0.30 6.72 3.64
CA ASN A 637 -1.20 7.79 4.06
C ASN A 637 -2.66 7.32 4.09
N ALA A 638 -3.02 6.38 3.21
CA ALA A 638 -4.35 5.78 3.17
C ALA A 638 -4.69 5.01 4.46
N GLN A 639 -3.69 4.45 5.14
CA GLN A 639 -3.87 3.68 6.38
C GLN A 639 -3.70 4.52 7.66
N ALA A 640 -3.43 5.82 7.53
CA ALA A 640 -3.32 6.68 8.70
C ALA A 640 -4.70 6.84 9.36
N PRO A 641 -4.80 6.77 10.71
CA PRO A 641 -6.05 7.06 11.40
C PRO A 641 -6.59 8.44 11.00
N GLY A 642 -7.88 8.50 10.73
CA GLY A 642 -8.52 9.69 10.18
C GLY A 642 -10.00 9.78 10.57
N PRO A 643 -10.65 10.90 10.19
CA PRO A 643 -12.07 11.11 10.44
C PRO A 643 -12.91 10.02 9.76
N TYR A 644 -14.08 9.73 10.31
CA TYR A 644 -15.04 8.75 9.79
C TYR A 644 -15.57 9.20 8.43
N ARG A 645 -14.88 8.84 7.34
CA ARG A 645 -15.17 9.32 5.98
C ARG A 645 -14.83 8.25 4.94
N ALA A 646 -15.65 8.15 3.90
CA ALA A 646 -15.43 7.25 2.78
C ALA A 646 -14.25 7.76 1.93
N TRP A 647 -13.03 7.60 2.43
CA TRP A 647 -11.84 8.21 1.87
C TRP A 647 -10.64 7.29 2.00
N ALA A 648 -9.96 7.06 0.87
CA ALA A 648 -8.78 6.19 0.82
C ALA A 648 -9.09 4.82 1.45
N HIS A 649 -8.33 4.36 2.44
CA HIS A 649 -8.52 3.04 3.04
C HIS A 649 -9.58 3.01 4.16
N ASP A 650 -10.31 4.10 4.39
CA ASP A 650 -11.44 4.11 5.31
C ASP A 650 -12.74 3.79 4.58
N TYR A 651 -13.26 2.57 4.84
CA TYR A 651 -14.51 2.06 4.28
C TYR A 651 -15.67 2.14 5.26
N ARG A 652 -15.43 2.55 6.52
CA ARG A 652 -16.42 2.44 7.61
C ARG A 652 -17.80 3.02 7.24
N PRO A 653 -17.89 4.21 6.62
CA PRO A 653 -19.20 4.81 6.30
C PRO A 653 -19.99 4.03 5.24
N ASP A 654 -19.34 3.28 4.35
CA ASP A 654 -20.01 2.56 3.27
C ASP A 654 -20.58 1.20 3.73
N LEU A 655 -20.06 0.65 4.83
CA LEU A 655 -20.22 -0.76 5.18
C LEU A 655 -21.67 -1.19 5.38
N VAL A 656 -22.53 -0.39 6.02
CA VAL A 656 -23.88 -0.85 6.37
C VAL A 656 -24.72 -1.18 5.13
N ARG A 657 -24.62 -0.37 4.07
CA ARG A 657 -25.38 -0.59 2.83
C ARG A 657 -24.82 -1.75 2.04
N PHE A 658 -23.49 -1.86 1.97
CA PHE A 658 -22.86 -3.03 1.37
C PHE A 658 -23.20 -4.32 2.11
N VAL A 659 -23.19 -4.32 3.45
CA VAL A 659 -23.60 -5.49 4.25
C VAL A 659 -25.05 -5.86 3.95
N SER A 660 -25.97 -4.89 3.99
CA SER A 660 -27.40 -5.13 3.72
C SER A 660 -27.61 -5.71 2.32
N ALA A 661 -27.03 -5.09 1.29
CA ALA A 661 -27.22 -5.50 -0.10
C ALA A 661 -26.49 -6.81 -0.45
N VAL A 662 -25.26 -7.00 0.03
CA VAL A 662 -24.43 -8.14 -0.36
C VAL A 662 -24.82 -9.40 0.39
N TYR A 663 -25.12 -9.30 1.69
CA TYR A 663 -25.53 -10.46 2.51
C TYR A 663 -27.03 -10.75 2.45
N ASP A 664 -27.80 -9.95 1.72
CA ASP A 664 -29.24 -10.14 1.56
C ASP A 664 -29.97 -10.02 2.90
N LEU A 665 -29.67 -8.92 3.60
CA LEU A 665 -30.27 -8.53 4.87
C LEU A 665 -31.05 -7.21 4.64
N PRO A 666 -32.20 -7.27 3.96
CA PRO A 666 -32.94 -6.07 3.60
C PRO A 666 -33.43 -5.33 4.84
N ALA A 667 -33.28 -4.01 4.81
CA ALA A 667 -33.77 -3.10 5.84
C ALA A 667 -34.38 -1.86 5.19
N ASP A 668 -35.33 -1.24 5.89
CA ASP A 668 -35.94 0.00 5.43
C ASP A 668 -34.88 1.11 5.26
N PRO A 669 -34.98 1.98 4.24
CA PRO A 669 -34.02 3.06 4.04
C PRO A 669 -33.82 3.98 5.26
N GLU A 670 -34.88 4.19 6.06
CA GLU A 670 -34.79 4.93 7.33
C GLU A 670 -33.91 4.21 8.36
N VAL A 671 -34.02 2.89 8.45
CA VAL A 671 -33.18 2.08 9.35
C VAL A 671 -31.72 2.14 8.91
N LEU A 672 -31.46 2.06 7.60
CA LEU A 672 -30.09 2.19 7.06
C LEU A 672 -29.50 3.57 7.36
N ARG A 673 -30.27 4.66 7.20
CA ARG A 673 -29.84 6.01 7.59
C ARG A 673 -29.57 6.13 9.09
N ARG A 674 -30.41 5.54 9.93
CA ARG A 674 -30.19 5.51 11.39
C ARG A 674 -28.90 4.77 11.74
N LEU A 675 -28.65 3.64 11.08
CA LEU A 675 -27.45 2.84 11.30
C LEU A 675 -26.17 3.58 10.89
N ASP A 676 -26.18 4.41 9.85
CA ASP A 676 -25.03 5.27 9.51
C ASP A 676 -24.61 6.11 10.72
N HIS A 677 -25.56 6.82 11.33
CA HIS A 677 -25.33 7.68 12.50
C HIS A 677 -24.94 6.88 13.75
N VAL A 678 -25.60 5.74 13.99
CA VAL A 678 -25.30 4.90 15.15
C VAL A 678 -23.89 4.30 15.07
N LEU A 679 -23.48 3.85 13.89
CA LEU A 679 -22.15 3.27 13.70
C LEU A 679 -21.04 4.32 13.83
N GLU A 680 -21.25 5.52 13.30
CA GLU A 680 -20.35 6.66 13.50
C GLU A 680 -20.26 7.05 14.99
N ALA A 681 -21.39 7.22 15.68
CA ALA A 681 -21.41 7.57 17.10
C ALA A 681 -20.76 6.49 18.01
N ARG A 682 -20.92 5.21 17.67
CA ARG A 682 -20.23 4.10 18.35
C ARG A 682 -18.70 4.21 18.19
N GLU A 683 -18.25 4.61 17.01
CA GLU A 683 -16.83 4.77 16.71
C GLU A 683 -16.24 6.02 17.39
N GLU A 684 -16.96 7.14 17.37
CA GLU A 684 -16.57 8.35 18.10
C GLU A 684 -16.45 8.10 19.61
N LEU A 685 -17.41 7.36 20.17
CA LEU A 685 -17.35 6.94 21.57
C LEU A 685 -16.09 6.10 21.79
N ARG A 686 -15.83 5.11 20.95
CA ARG A 686 -14.63 4.26 21.07
C ARG A 686 -13.34 5.09 21.07
N GLU A 687 -13.16 5.99 20.10
CA GLU A 687 -11.98 6.85 20.01
C GLU A 687 -11.85 7.77 21.23
N THR A 688 -12.96 8.34 21.71
CA THR A 688 -12.99 9.17 22.92
C THR A 688 -12.57 8.39 24.16
N LEU A 689 -13.02 7.14 24.32
CA LEU A 689 -12.62 6.29 25.44
C LEU A 689 -11.12 5.96 25.41
N ILE A 690 -10.56 5.73 24.22
CA ILE A 690 -9.12 5.49 24.02
C ILE A 690 -8.31 6.76 24.33
N ALA A 691 -8.74 7.93 23.86
CA ALA A 691 -8.06 9.20 24.14
C ALA A 691 -8.04 9.51 25.65
N HIS A 692 -9.18 9.43 26.34
CA HIS A 692 -9.25 9.59 27.80
C HIS A 692 -8.42 8.54 28.54
N ALA A 693 -8.30 7.34 27.98
CA ALA A 693 -7.43 6.33 28.52
C ALA A 693 -5.96 6.78 28.45
N GLU A 694 -5.50 7.26 27.31
CA GLU A 694 -4.13 7.76 27.13
C GLU A 694 -3.80 8.95 28.04
N GLU A 695 -4.72 9.91 28.19
CA GLU A 695 -4.53 11.08 29.06
C GLU A 695 -4.35 10.69 30.53
N ARG A 696 -5.21 9.79 31.05
CA ARG A 696 -5.06 9.26 32.42
C ARG A 696 -3.71 8.59 32.65
N ARG A 697 -3.15 7.95 31.61
CA ARG A 697 -1.81 7.34 31.70
C ARG A 697 -0.72 8.39 31.77
N ARG A 698 -0.73 9.39 30.88
CA ARG A 698 0.26 10.48 30.93
C ARG A 698 0.26 11.14 32.31
N ALA A 699 -0.93 11.39 32.86
CA ALA A 699 -1.09 11.91 34.21
C ALA A 699 -0.58 10.96 35.31
N ALA A 700 -0.66 9.63 35.13
CA ALA A 700 -0.14 8.65 36.09
C ALA A 700 1.39 8.49 36.00
N GLU A 701 1.95 8.49 34.79
CA GLU A 701 3.39 8.48 34.53
C GLU A 701 4.07 9.75 35.07
N GLU A 702 3.43 10.92 34.94
CA GLU A 702 3.89 12.18 35.52
C GLU A 702 3.80 12.23 37.06
N ARG A 703 2.90 11.44 37.67
CA ARG A 703 2.69 11.37 39.12
C ARG A 703 3.55 10.32 39.84
N SER A 704 4.27 9.47 39.11
CA SER A 704 5.12 8.44 39.69
C SER A 704 6.58 8.94 39.70
N PRO A 705 7.11 9.48 40.82
CA PRO A 705 8.51 9.87 40.88
C PRO A 705 9.33 8.59 40.82
N THR A 706 10.28 8.52 39.87
CA THR A 706 11.34 7.52 39.81
C THR A 706 11.91 7.26 41.20
N THR A 707 11.52 6.16 41.82
CA THR A 707 12.16 5.64 43.02
C THR A 707 13.40 4.88 42.56
N VAL A 708 14.43 5.62 42.19
CA VAL A 708 15.79 5.08 42.10
C VAL A 708 16.38 5.25 43.50
N ALA A 709 16.35 4.19 44.29
CA ALA A 709 17.14 4.11 45.52
C ALA A 709 18.63 3.90 45.16
N PRO A 710 19.57 4.50 45.91
CA PRO A 710 20.98 4.61 45.55
C PRO A 710 21.75 3.29 45.51
#